data_AF-E9I266-F1
#
_entry.id   AF-E9I266-F1
#
_cell.length_a   1.000
_cell.length_b   1.000
_cell.length_c   1.000
_cell.angle_alpha   90.00
_cell.angle_beta   90.00
_cell.angle_gamma   90.00
#
_symmetry.space_group_name_H-M   'P 1'
#
loop_
_entity.id
_entity.type
_entity.pdbx_description
1 polymer ?
#
loop_
_entity_poly.entity_id
_entity_poly.type
_entity_poly.pdbx_seq_one_letter_code
_entity_poly.pdbx_strand_id
1 'polypeptide(L)'
;MEEDDNFGEKNGFFKTYHLSVLKKLCIGDLAGLSACRNDEERLVYVHSLPYVHEVPHEMSSAMGNSLPSGKSATVAQKKRTEGNEFFKKKDYPSAVRLYSEAVSKAPTNITNEPQLAMAFANRSAALFHLAEYARALVDIDQALSSGYPTELRYKLAERQAKCLMALGKPVDQVTAACKSAMKDVNDSRLDPAKRDLFVRDIKLLMEESKSPNKKVPETGSPSLILPKRGTVYPINSHPSFSKKILVEEDAVSGRYGVAASPIRVGDVIAVDAPYASVMNPEKFSTHCHHCYQILELGEVLPCSHCDLVSFCSVNCRSRAMEIYHAIECPILSCLYAAGISIICYLSLRMIAIHPPSFFMDVRPVIEQPELQKKAALSEDVKKYIKTYHLVTHDTLRNKESFFHVTLMANFLLKCLKVAGYFGTRDTTDLKFSDQERWIGSLLLRHLQLLQFNAHEVSELRMDRPGCMEGAKTFFLGAGVYSTVALLNHSCEPGVIRHFIGDVMVVRAIKSFQPGEMVNENYGPIFTQKRRVDRQRSLKDRYWFDCRCNPCTENWPLIGEMTEEALCFRCADRRCRKPLVVQSDTMTPFIICPSCKKSNNILKSLQALQDTEESFNRGNELIDQGNFAGALECCLQTMSKLDDILCPPYRDYIQCQERARRCILTLGNVIYAPDVANVRR
;
A
#
# COMPACT_ATOMS: atom_id res chain seq x y z
N MET A 1 -6.99 15.10 -25.94
CA MET A 1 -7.68 15.03 -24.63
C MET A 1 -8.14 13.60 -24.34
N GLU A 2 -7.41 12.58 -24.81
CA GLU A 2 -7.81 11.16 -24.70
C GLU A 2 -6.85 10.30 -23.86
N GLU A 3 -5.69 10.82 -23.41
CA GLU A 3 -4.67 10.00 -22.73
C GLU A 3 -4.47 10.26 -21.22
N ASP A 4 -5.12 11.29 -20.64
CA ASP A 4 -4.93 11.69 -19.22
C ASP A 4 -6.26 11.82 -18.47
N ASP A 5 -7.16 10.84 -18.61
CA ASP A 5 -8.34 10.77 -17.74
C ASP A 5 -7.93 10.18 -16.37
N ASN A 6 -7.41 11.05 -15.49
CA ASN A 6 -6.97 10.72 -14.12
C ASN A 6 -8.05 10.01 -13.26
N PHE A 7 -9.29 9.93 -13.74
CA PHE A 7 -10.43 9.36 -13.02
C PHE A 7 -11.00 8.07 -13.65
N GLY A 8 -10.47 7.61 -14.80
CA GLY A 8 -10.91 6.39 -15.47
C GLY A 8 -9.79 5.64 -16.18
N GLU A 9 -9.22 4.62 -15.53
CA GLU A 9 -8.16 3.77 -16.09
C GLU A 9 -8.69 2.59 -16.92
N LYS A 10 -10.00 2.28 -16.81
CA LYS A 10 -10.62 1.08 -17.39
C LYS A 10 -11.94 1.39 -18.10
N ASN A 11 -12.29 0.59 -19.10
CA ASN A 11 -13.62 0.62 -19.71
C ASN A 11 -14.67 0.17 -18.68
N GLY A 12 -15.33 1.13 -18.04
CA GLY A 12 -16.44 0.90 -17.11
C GLY A 12 -17.59 1.88 -17.35
N PHE A 13 -18.73 1.62 -16.71
CA PHE A 13 -19.97 2.36 -17.02
C PHE A 13 -19.87 3.86 -16.68
N PHE A 14 -18.97 4.29 -15.79
CA PHE A 14 -18.83 5.71 -15.43
C PHE A 14 -18.32 6.53 -16.61
N LYS A 15 -17.42 6.00 -17.44
CA LYS A 15 -16.95 6.69 -18.64
C LYS A 15 -18.12 6.94 -19.61
N THR A 16 -18.96 5.94 -19.82
CA THR A 16 -20.18 6.05 -20.65
C THR A 16 -21.14 7.10 -20.09
N TYR A 17 -21.36 7.09 -18.77
CA TYR A 17 -22.17 8.10 -18.07
C TYR A 17 -21.57 9.51 -18.19
N HIS A 18 -20.26 9.67 -17.97
CA HIS A 18 -19.59 10.95 -18.10
C HIS A 18 -19.73 11.53 -19.51
N LEU A 19 -19.52 10.69 -20.54
CA LEU A 19 -19.70 11.10 -21.94
C LEU A 19 -21.15 11.46 -22.27
N SER A 20 -22.16 10.80 -21.68
CA SER A 20 -23.56 11.16 -21.90
C SER A 20 -23.92 12.51 -21.27
N VAL A 21 -23.35 12.81 -20.09
CA VAL A 21 -23.46 14.10 -19.41
C VAL A 21 -22.77 15.20 -20.23
N LEU A 22 -21.53 14.97 -20.70
CA LEU A 22 -20.78 15.95 -21.50
C LEU A 22 -21.48 16.34 -22.80
N LYS A 23 -22.19 15.42 -23.45
CA LYS A 23 -22.97 15.71 -24.67
C LYS A 23 -24.09 16.74 -24.46
N LYS A 24 -24.54 16.90 -23.21
CA LYS A 24 -25.63 17.81 -22.83
C LYS A 24 -25.13 19.08 -22.13
N LEU A 25 -23.88 19.09 -21.69
CA LEU A 25 -23.25 20.21 -21.02
C LEU A 25 -23.15 21.41 -21.95
N CYS A 26 -23.71 22.55 -21.55
CA CYS A 26 -23.64 23.78 -22.32
C CYS A 26 -22.67 24.81 -21.70
N ILE A 27 -22.34 25.86 -22.47
CA ILE A 27 -21.45 26.95 -22.00
C ILE A 27 -22.04 27.66 -20.76
N GLY A 28 -23.37 27.77 -20.69
CA GLY A 28 -24.07 28.36 -19.54
C GLY A 28 -23.85 27.56 -18.25
N ASP A 29 -23.81 26.23 -18.36
CA ASP A 29 -23.57 25.35 -17.21
C ASP A 29 -22.15 25.53 -16.65
N LEU A 30 -21.16 25.59 -17.54
CA LEU A 30 -19.77 25.87 -17.17
C LEU A 30 -19.60 27.27 -16.55
N ALA A 31 -20.36 28.26 -17.04
CA ALA A 31 -20.37 29.59 -16.46
C ALA A 31 -20.97 29.60 -15.05
N GLY A 32 -22.07 28.88 -14.83
CA GLY A 32 -22.68 28.73 -13.50
C GLY A 32 -21.76 28.02 -12.51
N LEU A 33 -21.08 26.96 -12.95
CA LEU A 33 -20.07 26.27 -12.12
C LEU A 33 -18.91 27.21 -11.74
N SER A 34 -18.48 28.06 -12.68
CA SER A 34 -17.41 29.04 -12.44
C SER A 34 -17.80 30.13 -11.44
N ALA A 35 -19.10 30.41 -11.30
CA ALA A 35 -19.60 31.40 -10.36
C ALA A 35 -19.67 30.87 -8.92
N CYS A 36 -19.53 29.55 -8.73
CA CYS A 36 -19.52 28.91 -7.41
C CYS A 36 -18.23 29.25 -6.64
N ARG A 37 -18.40 29.65 -5.38
CA ARG A 37 -17.33 30.19 -4.52
C ARG A 37 -16.55 29.11 -3.79
N ASN A 38 -17.18 27.98 -3.53
CA ASN A 38 -16.61 26.88 -2.74
C ASN A 38 -17.07 25.51 -3.28
N ASP A 39 -16.50 24.44 -2.73
CA ASP A 39 -16.79 23.07 -3.17
C ASP A 39 -18.22 22.62 -2.87
N GLU A 40 -18.85 23.14 -1.81
CA GLU A 40 -20.26 22.83 -1.49
C GLU A 40 -21.20 23.41 -2.56
N GLU A 41 -21.00 24.68 -2.94
CA GLU A 41 -21.75 25.32 -4.02
C GLU A 41 -21.56 24.60 -5.36
N ARG A 42 -20.33 24.18 -5.69
CA ARG A 42 -20.04 23.41 -6.92
C ARG A 42 -20.78 22.08 -6.93
N LEU A 43 -20.71 21.33 -5.83
CA LEU A 43 -21.38 20.05 -5.69
C LEU A 43 -22.89 20.18 -5.91
N VAL A 44 -23.52 21.11 -5.18
CA VAL A 44 -24.96 21.38 -5.26
C VAL A 44 -25.36 21.84 -6.66
N TYR A 45 -24.56 22.72 -7.27
CA TYR A 45 -24.82 23.22 -8.62
C TYR A 45 -24.82 22.08 -9.65
N VAL A 46 -23.76 21.26 -9.71
CA VAL A 46 -23.70 20.15 -10.66
C VAL A 46 -24.80 19.13 -10.40
N HIS A 47 -25.11 18.85 -9.14
CA HIS A 47 -26.22 17.96 -8.79
C HIS A 47 -27.58 18.50 -9.23
N SER A 48 -27.77 19.82 -9.28
CA SER A 48 -29.05 20.42 -9.71
C SER A 48 -29.35 20.29 -11.21
N LEU A 49 -28.35 19.92 -12.02
CA LEU A 49 -28.50 19.81 -13.47
C LEU A 49 -29.30 18.54 -13.82
N PRO A 50 -30.47 18.64 -14.49
CA PRO A 50 -31.39 17.50 -14.65
C PRO A 50 -30.76 16.28 -15.31
N TYR A 51 -29.88 16.50 -16.28
CA TYR A 51 -29.23 15.43 -17.04
C TYR A 51 -28.18 14.64 -16.25
N VAL A 52 -27.76 15.13 -15.07
CA VAL A 52 -26.90 14.39 -14.13
C VAL A 52 -27.67 13.25 -13.45
N HIS A 53 -29.00 13.27 -13.46
CA HIS A 53 -29.82 12.18 -12.91
C HIS A 53 -30.27 11.16 -13.95
N GLU A 54 -29.97 11.39 -15.23
CA GLU A 54 -30.26 10.46 -16.31
C GLU A 54 -29.21 9.32 -16.35
N VAL A 55 -29.25 8.47 -15.32
CA VAL A 55 -28.28 7.39 -15.12
C VAL A 55 -28.50 6.24 -16.11
N PRO A 56 -27.44 5.70 -16.73
CA PRO A 56 -27.55 4.52 -17.59
C PRO A 56 -28.09 3.31 -16.83
N HIS A 57 -28.76 2.39 -17.55
CA HIS A 57 -29.26 1.14 -16.98
C HIS A 57 -28.16 0.34 -16.26
N GLU A 58 -26.94 0.32 -16.80
CA GLU A 58 -25.79 -0.35 -16.17
C GLU A 58 -25.48 0.20 -14.77
N MET A 59 -25.47 1.53 -14.63
CA MET A 59 -25.28 2.19 -13.34
C MET A 59 -26.44 1.89 -12.38
N SER A 60 -27.68 1.95 -12.88
CA SER A 60 -28.87 1.61 -12.07
C SER A 60 -28.88 0.15 -11.62
N SER A 61 -28.46 -0.77 -12.48
CA SER A 61 -28.35 -2.20 -12.16
C SER A 61 -27.22 -2.47 -11.19
N ALA A 62 -26.05 -1.86 -11.37
CA ALA A 62 -24.91 -1.99 -10.46
C ALA A 62 -25.24 -1.43 -9.05
N MET A 63 -25.98 -0.32 -8.98
CA MET A 63 -26.45 0.25 -7.71
C MET A 63 -27.64 -0.49 -7.12
N GLY A 64 -28.54 -1.07 -7.92
CA GLY A 64 -29.66 -1.88 -7.44
C GLY A 64 -29.24 -3.26 -6.92
N ASN A 65 -28.17 -3.82 -7.49
CA ASN A 65 -27.55 -5.07 -7.07
C ASN A 65 -26.44 -4.88 -6.02
N SER A 66 -26.28 -3.69 -5.44
CA SER A 66 -25.23 -3.34 -4.47
C SER A 66 -25.42 -3.99 -3.09
N LEU A 67 -26.12 -5.13 -3.02
CA LEU A 67 -26.05 -6.03 -1.88
C LEU A 67 -24.95 -7.03 -2.19
N PRO A 68 -24.05 -7.35 -1.25
CA PRO A 68 -22.92 -8.22 -1.52
C PRO A 68 -23.43 -9.59 -1.99
N SER A 69 -23.32 -9.83 -3.29
CA SER A 69 -23.83 -11.03 -3.95
C SER A 69 -22.72 -11.62 -4.82
N GLY A 70 -22.42 -12.89 -4.58
CA GLY A 70 -21.30 -13.63 -5.15
C GLY A 70 -21.01 -14.90 -4.36
N LYS A 71 -21.38 -14.90 -3.07
CA LYS A 71 -21.49 -16.12 -2.26
C LYS A 71 -22.70 -16.94 -2.67
N SER A 72 -22.50 -18.25 -2.86
CA SER A 72 -23.51 -19.22 -3.25
C SER A 72 -23.23 -20.55 -2.58
N ALA A 73 -24.21 -21.06 -1.82
CA ALA A 73 -24.10 -22.37 -1.15
C ALA A 73 -23.84 -23.49 -2.17
N THR A 74 -24.51 -23.46 -3.31
CA THR A 74 -24.35 -24.45 -4.40
C THR A 74 -22.95 -24.42 -4.99
N VAL A 75 -22.42 -23.22 -5.28
CA VAL A 75 -21.05 -23.08 -5.82
C VAL A 75 -20.02 -23.55 -4.78
N ALA A 76 -20.19 -23.16 -3.52
CA ALA A 76 -19.32 -23.60 -2.43
C ALA A 76 -19.32 -25.12 -2.26
N GLN A 77 -20.52 -25.75 -2.27
CA GLN A 77 -20.66 -27.20 -2.19
C GLN A 77 -19.99 -27.90 -3.36
N LYS A 78 -20.18 -27.41 -4.60
CA LYS A 78 -19.53 -27.95 -5.79
C LYS A 78 -18.01 -27.95 -5.65
N LYS A 79 -17.43 -26.80 -5.31
CA LYS A 79 -15.98 -26.64 -5.10
C LYS A 79 -15.44 -27.53 -3.99
N ARG A 80 -16.18 -27.65 -2.89
CA ARG A 80 -15.84 -28.57 -1.80
C ARG A 80 -15.85 -30.03 -2.25
N THR A 81 -16.83 -30.45 -3.05
CA THR A 81 -16.89 -31.81 -3.58
C THR A 81 -15.75 -32.09 -4.56
N GLU A 82 -15.42 -31.16 -5.43
CA GLU A 82 -14.23 -31.26 -6.30
C GLU A 82 -12.95 -31.40 -5.46
N GLY A 83 -12.81 -30.60 -4.38
CA GLY A 83 -11.69 -30.71 -3.44
C GLY A 83 -11.59 -32.07 -2.76
N ASN A 84 -12.73 -32.70 -2.44
CA ASN A 84 -12.75 -34.05 -1.87
C ASN A 84 -12.16 -35.10 -2.81
N GLU A 85 -12.35 -34.94 -4.14
CA GLU A 85 -11.78 -35.87 -5.13
C GLU A 85 -10.25 -35.78 -5.18
N PHE A 86 -9.68 -34.59 -5.09
CA PHE A 86 -8.23 -34.41 -4.98
C PHE A 86 -7.68 -34.90 -3.63
N PHE A 87 -8.42 -34.66 -2.54
CA PHE A 87 -8.07 -35.16 -1.22
C PHE A 87 -7.99 -36.70 -1.20
N LYS A 88 -8.96 -37.40 -1.81
CA LYS A 88 -8.92 -38.88 -1.94
C LYS A 88 -7.71 -39.37 -2.72
N LYS A 89 -7.27 -38.61 -3.73
CA LYS A 89 -6.07 -38.88 -4.53
C LYS A 89 -4.76 -38.51 -3.80
N LYS A 90 -4.83 -37.99 -2.57
CA LYS A 90 -3.70 -37.46 -1.79
C LYS A 90 -3.00 -36.27 -2.43
N ASP A 91 -3.65 -35.60 -3.40
CA ASP A 91 -3.21 -34.32 -3.93
C ASP A 91 -3.75 -33.20 -3.04
N TYR A 92 -3.09 -33.01 -1.90
CA TYR A 92 -3.50 -32.04 -0.90
C TYR A 92 -3.37 -30.57 -1.36
N PRO A 93 -2.35 -30.14 -2.12
CA PRO A 93 -2.28 -28.77 -2.63
C PRO A 93 -3.50 -28.40 -3.49
N SER A 94 -3.88 -29.26 -4.44
CA SER A 94 -5.09 -29.03 -5.26
C SER A 94 -6.36 -29.05 -4.42
N ALA A 95 -6.42 -29.90 -3.38
CA ALA A 95 -7.54 -29.91 -2.45
C ALA A 95 -7.64 -28.60 -1.64
N VAL A 96 -6.54 -28.10 -1.08
CA VAL A 96 -6.52 -26.82 -0.34
C VAL A 96 -6.98 -25.66 -1.21
N ARG A 97 -6.58 -25.64 -2.49
CA ARG A 97 -7.02 -24.62 -3.45
C ARG A 97 -8.54 -24.63 -3.62
N LEU A 98 -9.10 -25.79 -3.97
CA LEU A 98 -10.55 -25.93 -4.19
C LEU A 98 -11.36 -25.69 -2.91
N TYR A 99 -10.85 -26.09 -1.75
CA TYR A 99 -11.47 -25.74 -0.48
C TYR A 99 -11.39 -24.25 -0.16
N SER A 100 -10.31 -23.55 -0.55
CA SER A 100 -10.20 -22.10 -0.39
C SER A 100 -11.20 -21.34 -1.28
N GLU A 101 -11.42 -21.81 -2.51
CA GLU A 101 -12.51 -21.32 -3.38
C GLU A 101 -13.88 -21.59 -2.73
N ALA A 102 -14.09 -22.79 -2.16
CA ALA A 102 -15.33 -23.13 -1.47
C ALA A 102 -15.60 -22.22 -0.26
N VAL A 103 -14.59 -21.97 0.58
CA VAL A 103 -14.66 -21.05 1.71
C VAL A 103 -15.03 -19.64 1.23
N SER A 104 -14.41 -19.16 0.15
CA SER A 104 -14.64 -17.81 -0.40
C SER A 104 -16.08 -17.61 -0.88
N LYS A 105 -16.65 -18.65 -1.52
CA LYS A 105 -18.02 -18.65 -2.06
C LYS A 105 -19.08 -19.03 -1.03
N ALA A 106 -18.71 -19.59 0.12
CA ALA A 106 -19.70 -20.05 1.08
C ALA A 106 -20.41 -18.86 1.76
N PRO A 107 -21.76 -18.85 1.79
CA PRO A 107 -22.53 -17.90 2.59
C PRO A 107 -22.31 -18.17 4.08
N THR A 108 -22.45 -17.11 4.88
CA THR A 108 -22.35 -17.16 6.34
C THR A 108 -23.67 -17.53 7.01
N ASN A 109 -24.80 -17.36 6.29
CA ASN A 109 -26.12 -17.76 6.78
C ASN A 109 -26.26 -19.28 6.79
N ILE A 110 -26.74 -19.81 7.92
CA ILE A 110 -26.97 -21.23 8.13
C ILE A 110 -28.25 -21.62 7.39
N THR A 111 -28.14 -21.94 6.10
CA THR A 111 -29.10 -22.86 5.47
C THR A 111 -28.76 -24.29 5.91
N ASN A 112 -29.71 -25.22 5.79
CA ASN A 112 -29.69 -26.62 6.29
C ASN A 112 -28.35 -27.41 6.29
N GLU A 113 -27.34 -27.03 5.51
CA GLU A 113 -25.95 -27.50 5.64
C GLU A 113 -24.97 -26.33 5.87
N PRO A 114 -24.09 -26.39 6.89
CA PRO A 114 -23.14 -25.33 7.20
C PRO A 114 -21.93 -25.38 6.22
N GLN A 115 -22.15 -25.00 4.95
CA GLN A 115 -21.15 -25.13 3.89
C GLN A 115 -19.82 -24.46 4.24
N LEU A 116 -19.86 -23.29 4.87
CA LEU A 116 -18.66 -22.57 5.32
C LEU A 116 -17.86 -23.39 6.35
N ALA A 117 -18.53 -23.91 7.37
CA ALA A 117 -17.90 -24.73 8.39
C ALA A 117 -17.31 -26.02 7.81
N MET A 118 -18.04 -26.67 6.90
CA MET A 118 -17.58 -27.89 6.22
C MET A 118 -16.37 -27.63 5.32
N ALA A 119 -16.33 -26.49 4.62
CA ALA A 119 -15.20 -26.13 3.77
C ALA A 119 -13.93 -25.87 4.59
N PHE A 120 -14.03 -25.14 5.71
CA PHE A 120 -12.90 -24.95 6.65
C PHE A 120 -12.44 -26.27 7.28
N ALA A 121 -13.38 -27.14 7.69
CA ALA A 121 -13.06 -28.45 8.24
C ALA A 121 -12.33 -29.37 7.24
N ASN A 122 -12.69 -29.29 5.96
CA ASN A 122 -12.02 -30.04 4.90
C ASN A 122 -10.65 -29.44 4.56
N ARG A 123 -10.55 -28.09 4.52
CA ARG A 123 -9.28 -27.40 4.26
C ARG A 123 -8.26 -27.65 5.37
N SER A 124 -8.65 -27.58 6.64
CA SER A 124 -7.77 -27.95 7.77
C SER A 124 -7.28 -29.40 7.68
N ALA A 125 -8.06 -30.32 7.10
CA ALA A 125 -7.62 -31.70 6.88
C ALA A 125 -6.48 -31.77 5.86
N ALA A 126 -6.64 -31.08 4.73
CA ALA A 126 -5.62 -31.04 3.68
C ALA A 126 -4.35 -30.31 4.16
N LEU A 127 -4.51 -29.19 4.88
CA LEU A 127 -3.41 -28.45 5.51
C LEU A 127 -2.64 -29.30 6.53
N PHE A 128 -3.35 -30.09 7.34
CA PHE A 128 -2.72 -31.02 8.28
C PHE A 128 -1.80 -32.02 7.57
N HIS A 129 -2.21 -32.56 6.42
CA HIS A 129 -1.38 -33.47 5.62
C HIS A 129 -0.20 -32.78 4.92
N LEU A 130 -0.26 -31.46 4.73
CA LEU A 130 0.83 -30.63 4.24
C LEU A 130 1.77 -30.15 5.36
N ALA A 131 1.57 -30.59 6.61
CA ALA A 131 2.27 -30.10 7.80
C ALA A 131 2.09 -28.59 8.08
N GLU A 132 1.08 -27.97 7.47
CA GLU A 132 0.68 -26.57 7.69
C GLU A 132 -0.17 -26.45 8.97
N TYR A 133 0.37 -26.91 10.10
CA TYR A 133 -0.38 -27.11 11.34
C TYR A 133 -0.94 -25.81 11.92
N ALA A 134 -0.20 -24.71 11.83
CA ALA A 134 -0.65 -23.40 12.31
C ALA A 134 -1.87 -22.91 11.53
N ARG A 135 -1.88 -23.07 10.19
CA ARG A 135 -3.01 -22.73 9.33
C ARG A 135 -4.19 -23.66 9.57
N ALA A 136 -3.93 -24.96 9.76
CA ALA A 136 -4.95 -25.92 10.09
C ALA A 136 -5.69 -25.57 11.39
N LEU A 137 -4.99 -25.06 12.42
CA LEU A 137 -5.61 -24.61 13.67
C LEU A 137 -6.58 -23.43 13.44
N VAL A 138 -6.18 -22.44 12.66
CA VAL A 138 -7.06 -21.31 12.30
C VAL A 138 -8.33 -21.80 11.62
N ASP A 139 -8.20 -22.75 10.69
CA ASP A 139 -9.35 -23.33 9.99
C ASP A 139 -10.26 -24.17 10.91
N ILE A 140 -9.73 -24.89 11.92
CA ILE A 140 -10.63 -25.60 12.85
C ILE A 140 -11.42 -24.60 13.70
N ASP A 141 -10.78 -23.51 14.14
CA ASP A 141 -11.46 -22.45 14.90
C ASP A 141 -12.54 -21.76 14.05
N GLN A 142 -12.25 -21.47 12.78
CA GLN A 142 -13.24 -20.93 11.85
C GLN A 142 -14.37 -21.91 11.56
N ALA A 143 -14.09 -23.21 11.43
CA ALA A 143 -15.11 -24.23 11.24
C ALA A 143 -16.07 -24.28 12.44
N LEU A 144 -15.53 -24.38 13.66
CA LEU A 144 -16.31 -24.40 14.90
C LEU A 144 -17.17 -23.14 15.06
N SER A 145 -16.58 -21.97 14.81
CA SER A 145 -17.27 -20.67 14.89
C SER A 145 -18.38 -20.50 13.85
N SER A 146 -18.31 -21.26 12.75
CA SER A 146 -19.29 -21.21 11.64
C SER A 146 -20.39 -22.27 11.75
N GLY A 147 -20.54 -22.93 12.91
CA GLY A 147 -21.61 -23.90 13.15
C GLY A 147 -21.31 -25.31 12.67
N TYR A 148 -20.06 -25.79 12.84
CA TYR A 148 -19.71 -27.17 12.48
C TYR A 148 -20.55 -28.21 13.24
N PRO A 149 -21.06 -29.28 12.57
CA PRO A 149 -21.97 -30.26 13.18
C PRO A 149 -21.38 -30.92 14.42
N THR A 150 -22.17 -30.97 15.51
CA THR A 150 -21.74 -31.47 16.82
C THR A 150 -21.23 -32.90 16.75
N GLU A 151 -21.91 -33.76 15.99
CA GLU A 151 -21.55 -35.16 15.82
C GLU A 151 -20.23 -35.40 15.08
N LEU A 152 -19.64 -34.36 14.48
CA LEU A 152 -18.36 -34.41 13.78
C LEU A 152 -17.22 -33.68 14.51
N ARG A 153 -17.51 -32.93 15.60
CA ARG A 153 -16.53 -32.07 16.30
C ARG A 153 -15.32 -32.84 16.83
N TYR A 154 -15.52 -34.08 17.27
CA TYR A 154 -14.44 -34.95 17.75
C TYR A 154 -13.29 -35.10 16.75
N LYS A 155 -13.57 -35.07 15.44
CA LYS A 155 -12.54 -35.12 14.36
C LYS A 155 -11.68 -33.86 14.31
N LEU A 156 -12.28 -32.69 14.56
CA LEU A 156 -11.55 -31.42 14.60
C LEU A 156 -10.71 -31.33 15.88
N ALA A 157 -11.27 -31.74 17.03
CA ALA A 157 -10.55 -31.74 18.30
C ALA A 157 -9.34 -32.70 18.29
N GLU A 158 -9.47 -33.89 17.69
CA GLU A 158 -8.33 -34.78 17.45
C GLU A 158 -7.24 -34.10 16.60
N ARG A 159 -7.64 -33.51 15.46
CA ARG A 159 -6.70 -32.81 14.59
C ARG A 159 -6.03 -31.64 15.29
N GLN A 160 -6.78 -30.89 16.10
CA GLN A 160 -6.28 -29.78 16.92
C GLN A 160 -5.20 -30.26 17.88
N ALA A 161 -5.44 -31.35 18.62
CA ALA A 161 -4.46 -31.93 19.52
C ALA A 161 -3.17 -32.34 18.78
N LYS A 162 -3.30 -33.01 17.63
CA LYS A 162 -2.16 -33.41 16.79
C LYS A 162 -1.38 -32.20 16.25
N CYS A 163 -2.07 -31.15 15.78
CA CYS A 163 -1.43 -29.90 15.36
C CYS A 163 -0.65 -29.23 16.50
N LEU A 164 -1.26 -29.11 17.68
CA LEU A 164 -0.63 -28.49 18.86
C LEU A 164 0.62 -29.27 19.28
N MET A 165 0.56 -30.60 19.26
CA MET A 165 1.69 -31.47 19.56
C MET A 165 2.82 -31.31 18.53
N ALA A 166 2.50 -31.29 17.23
CA ALA A 166 3.49 -31.10 16.16
C ALA A 166 4.16 -29.73 16.20
N LEU A 167 3.45 -28.69 16.63
CA LEU A 167 3.98 -27.33 16.82
C LEU A 167 4.76 -27.15 18.14
N GLY A 168 4.88 -28.19 18.97
CA GLY A 168 5.53 -28.10 20.28
C GLY A 168 4.84 -27.11 21.23
N LYS A 169 3.52 -26.95 21.12
CA LYS A 169 2.76 -26.07 22.03
C LYS A 169 2.76 -26.65 23.45
N PRO A 170 2.56 -25.80 24.47
CA PRO A 170 2.50 -26.24 25.86
C PRO A 170 1.56 -27.43 26.10
N VAL A 171 2.00 -28.38 26.94
CA VAL A 171 1.33 -29.68 27.19
C VAL A 171 -0.10 -29.50 27.70
N ASP A 172 -0.38 -28.44 28.46
CA ASP A 172 -1.70 -28.06 28.93
C ASP A 172 -2.67 -27.77 27.77
N GLN A 173 -2.21 -27.12 26.70
CA GLN A 173 -3.02 -26.86 25.50
C GLN A 173 -3.33 -28.15 24.75
N VAL A 174 -2.34 -29.03 24.57
CA VAL A 174 -2.54 -30.35 23.93
C VAL A 174 -3.52 -31.18 24.75
N THR A 175 -3.33 -31.21 26.07
CA THR A 175 -4.21 -31.93 27.01
C THR A 175 -5.64 -31.39 26.96
N ALA A 176 -5.83 -30.07 26.88
CA ALA A 176 -7.16 -29.47 26.74
C ALA A 176 -7.86 -29.91 25.46
N ALA A 177 -7.15 -29.92 24.33
CA ALA A 177 -7.70 -30.41 23.05
C ALA A 177 -8.04 -31.91 23.09
N CYS A 178 -7.19 -32.75 23.69
CA CYS A 178 -7.47 -34.17 23.91
C CYS A 178 -8.73 -34.38 24.78
N LYS A 179 -8.89 -33.60 25.85
CA LYS A 179 -10.10 -33.63 26.69
C LYS A 179 -11.34 -33.22 25.90
N SER A 180 -11.24 -32.21 25.04
CA SER A 180 -12.35 -31.84 24.14
C SER A 180 -12.71 -32.99 23.20
N ALA A 181 -11.71 -33.64 22.59
CA ALA A 181 -11.96 -34.77 21.68
C ALA A 181 -12.67 -35.94 22.37
N MET A 182 -12.26 -36.30 23.60
CA MET A 182 -12.92 -37.34 24.39
C MET A 182 -14.34 -36.96 24.84
N LYS A 183 -14.62 -35.66 24.99
CA LYS A 183 -15.97 -35.17 25.29
C LYS A 183 -16.85 -35.23 24.04
N ASP A 184 -16.38 -34.64 22.94
CA ASP A 184 -17.14 -34.45 21.70
C ASP A 184 -17.46 -35.77 20.99
N VAL A 185 -16.66 -36.84 21.22
CA VAL A 185 -16.94 -38.15 20.61
C VAL A 185 -18.22 -38.79 21.16
N ASN A 186 -18.72 -38.35 22.32
CA ASN A 186 -19.97 -38.85 22.89
C ASN A 186 -21.19 -38.47 22.03
N ASP A 187 -21.11 -37.32 21.37
CA ASP A 187 -22.15 -36.81 20.45
C ASP A 187 -22.02 -37.43 19.03
N SER A 188 -21.01 -38.27 18.80
CA SER A 188 -20.76 -38.87 17.49
C SER A 188 -21.74 -40.00 17.15
N ARG A 189 -21.92 -40.23 15.84
CA ARG A 189 -22.68 -41.38 15.30
C ARG A 189 -21.83 -42.66 15.19
N LEU A 190 -20.68 -42.73 15.87
CA LEU A 190 -19.84 -43.93 15.90
C LEU A 190 -20.49 -45.03 16.73
N ASP A 191 -20.30 -46.27 16.32
CA ASP A 191 -20.62 -47.42 17.15
C ASP A 191 -19.78 -47.44 18.45
N PRO A 192 -20.28 -48.05 19.53
CA PRO A 192 -19.60 -48.03 20.83
C PRO A 192 -18.14 -48.51 20.78
N ALA A 193 -17.86 -49.57 20.01
CA ALA A 193 -16.52 -50.13 19.91
C ALA A 193 -15.52 -49.14 19.26
N LYS A 194 -15.92 -48.45 18.19
CA LYS A 194 -15.08 -47.39 17.58
C LYS A 194 -14.92 -46.17 18.48
N ARG A 195 -15.94 -45.84 19.28
CA ARG A 195 -15.85 -44.75 20.26
C ARG A 195 -14.82 -45.07 21.34
N ASP A 196 -14.85 -46.28 21.87
CA ASP A 196 -13.89 -46.73 22.89
C ASP A 196 -12.46 -46.77 22.35
N LEU A 197 -12.29 -47.23 21.10
CA LEU A 197 -11.00 -47.22 20.42
C LEU A 197 -10.49 -45.78 20.25
N PHE A 198 -11.33 -44.86 19.79
CA PHE A 198 -10.96 -43.45 19.64
C PHE A 198 -10.55 -42.82 20.98
N VAL A 199 -11.29 -43.06 22.06
CA VAL A 199 -10.93 -42.55 23.40
C VAL A 199 -9.60 -43.14 23.86
N ARG A 200 -9.31 -44.41 23.57
CA ARG A 200 -8.01 -45.03 23.86
C ARG A 200 -6.88 -44.33 23.09
N ASP A 201 -7.06 -44.09 21.81
CA ASP A 201 -6.04 -43.44 20.96
C ASP A 201 -5.75 -42.01 21.42
N ILE A 202 -6.78 -41.23 21.80
CA ILE A 202 -6.61 -39.89 22.34
C ILE A 202 -5.89 -39.89 23.69
N LYS A 203 -6.13 -40.89 24.55
CA LYS A 203 -5.37 -41.06 25.80
C LYS A 203 -3.90 -41.34 25.53
N LEU A 204 -3.59 -42.18 24.54
CA LEU A 204 -2.21 -42.45 24.12
C LEU A 204 -1.53 -41.16 23.63
N LEU A 205 -2.19 -40.39 22.76
CA LEU A 205 -1.69 -39.08 22.29
C LEU A 205 -1.41 -38.12 23.45
N MET A 206 -2.28 -38.11 24.46
CA MET A 206 -2.11 -37.29 25.65
C MET A 206 -0.91 -37.72 26.49
N GLU A 207 -0.65 -39.02 26.64
CA GLU A 207 0.55 -39.53 27.32
C GLU A 207 1.84 -39.27 26.52
N GLU A 208 1.80 -39.44 25.19
CA GLU A 208 2.92 -39.10 24.29
C GLU A 208 3.33 -37.63 24.43
N SER A 209 2.36 -36.72 24.58
CA SER A 209 2.62 -35.28 24.74
C SER A 209 3.38 -34.90 26.02
N LYS A 210 3.44 -35.79 27.03
CA LYS A 210 4.18 -35.57 28.28
C LYS A 210 5.67 -35.88 28.15
N SER A 211 6.07 -36.60 27.11
CA SER A 211 7.48 -36.89 26.85
C SER A 211 8.15 -35.67 26.18
N PRO A 212 9.37 -35.29 26.57
CA PRO A 212 10.08 -34.18 25.94
C PRO A 212 10.31 -34.51 24.45
N ASN A 213 9.73 -33.69 23.57
CA ASN A 213 9.75 -33.95 22.13
C ASN A 213 11.18 -33.88 21.58
N LYS A 214 11.59 -34.88 20.78
CA LYS A 214 12.85 -34.84 20.00
C LYS A 214 12.76 -33.69 18.99
N LYS A 215 13.84 -32.91 18.88
CA LYS A 215 14.06 -31.75 18.01
C LYS A 215 13.07 -31.67 16.83
N VAL A 216 12.18 -30.69 16.90
CA VAL A 216 11.38 -30.24 15.76
C VAL A 216 12.36 -29.73 14.69
N PRO A 217 12.29 -30.18 13.42
CA PRO A 217 12.98 -29.49 12.34
C PRO A 217 12.38 -28.09 12.26
N GLU A 218 13.21 -27.06 12.44
CA GLU A 218 12.86 -25.69 12.06
C GLU A 218 12.57 -25.71 10.56
N THR A 219 11.29 -25.88 10.21
CA THR A 219 10.79 -25.43 8.92
C THR A 219 10.73 -23.92 9.03
N GLY A 220 11.88 -23.30 8.80
CA GLY A 220 11.99 -21.88 8.60
C GLY A 220 11.22 -21.51 7.35
N SER A 221 9.91 -21.29 7.48
CA SER A 221 9.33 -20.16 6.76
C SER A 221 10.12 -18.96 7.26
N PRO A 222 10.79 -18.19 6.39
CA PRO A 222 11.36 -16.94 6.83
C PRO A 222 10.18 -16.10 7.26
N SER A 223 9.90 -16.10 8.57
CA SER A 223 9.12 -15.06 9.18
C SER A 223 9.91 -13.80 8.88
N LEU A 224 9.51 -13.11 7.82
CA LEU A 224 9.74 -11.68 7.68
C LEU A 224 9.34 -11.12 9.03
N ILE A 225 10.35 -10.79 9.83
CA ILE A 225 10.17 -10.05 11.06
C ILE A 225 9.69 -8.69 10.57
N LEU A 226 8.39 -8.60 10.34
CA LEU A 226 7.72 -7.32 10.19
C LEU A 226 8.08 -6.56 11.46
N PRO A 227 8.71 -5.39 11.35
CA PRO A 227 9.00 -4.59 12.53
C PRO A 227 7.68 -4.44 13.29
N LYS A 228 7.68 -4.88 14.55
CA LYS A 228 6.52 -4.76 15.44
C LYS A 228 6.02 -3.31 15.34
N ARG A 229 4.75 -3.11 14.95
CA ARG A 229 4.05 -1.83 15.08
C ARG A 229 4.16 -1.39 16.55
N GLY A 230 5.11 -0.51 16.87
CA GLY A 230 5.38 -0.17 18.26
C GLY A 230 6.61 0.67 18.55
N THR A 231 7.47 1.02 17.59
CA THR A 231 8.50 2.05 17.84
C THR A 231 7.87 3.43 17.78
N VAL A 232 7.37 3.88 18.93
CA VAL A 232 6.99 5.27 19.17
C VAL A 232 8.27 6.11 19.19
N TYR A 233 8.45 6.97 18.20
CA TYR A 233 9.53 7.95 18.17
C TYR A 233 9.08 9.29 18.79
N PRO A 234 9.98 10.03 19.46
CA PRO A 234 9.61 11.25 20.17
C PRO A 234 9.24 12.40 19.20
N ILE A 235 8.18 13.11 19.57
CA ILE A 235 7.53 14.21 18.86
C ILE A 235 8.47 15.42 18.66
N ASN A 236 8.53 15.94 17.42
CA ASN A 236 8.44 17.37 17.11
C ASN A 236 7.87 17.58 15.70
N SER A 237 6.93 18.53 15.60
CA SER A 237 6.10 19.06 14.48
C SER A 237 5.55 18.14 13.35
N HIS A 238 6.15 17.00 13.03
CA HIS A 238 5.56 15.95 12.21
C HIS A 238 5.98 14.56 12.72
N PRO A 239 5.09 13.76 13.31
CA PRO A 239 5.48 12.55 14.05
C PRO A 239 6.18 11.48 13.18
N SER A 240 5.97 11.53 11.86
CA SER A 240 6.54 10.58 10.91
C SER A 240 7.92 11.00 10.38
N PHE A 241 8.32 12.28 10.49
CA PHE A 241 9.65 12.73 10.07
C PHE A 241 10.69 12.43 11.15
N SER A 242 11.91 12.14 10.73
CA SER A 242 13.05 12.14 11.63
C SER A 242 13.30 13.57 12.14
N LYS A 243 13.94 13.69 13.31
CA LYS A 243 14.36 14.98 13.88
C LYS A 243 15.35 15.77 12.99
N LYS A 244 15.83 15.16 11.90
CA LYS A 244 16.71 15.79 10.93
C LYS A 244 15.95 16.60 9.87
N ILE A 245 14.62 16.55 9.84
CA ILE A 245 13.79 17.29 8.89
C ILE A 245 13.05 18.40 9.61
N LEU A 246 13.08 19.59 9.03
CA LEU A 246 12.23 20.74 9.38
C LEU A 246 11.32 21.04 8.19
N VAL A 247 10.11 21.54 8.44
CA VAL A 247 9.21 22.03 7.40
C VAL A 247 9.29 23.55 7.37
N GLU A 248 9.53 24.11 6.20
CA GLU A 248 9.51 25.54 5.92
C GLU A 248 8.40 25.87 4.91
N GLU A 249 8.14 27.16 4.70
CA GLU A 249 7.16 27.64 3.73
C GLU A 249 7.66 28.92 3.05
N ASP A 250 7.50 28.98 1.73
CA ASP A 250 7.75 30.17 0.94
C ASP A 250 6.71 30.33 -0.19
N ALA A 251 6.63 31.52 -0.80
CA ALA A 251 5.61 31.85 -1.80
C ALA A 251 5.75 31.10 -3.13
N VAL A 252 6.93 30.56 -3.44
CA VAL A 252 7.26 29.86 -4.69
C VAL A 252 7.14 28.35 -4.52
N SER A 253 7.68 27.80 -3.44
CA SER A 253 7.78 26.37 -3.16
C SER A 253 6.59 25.84 -2.37
N GLY A 254 5.75 26.72 -1.82
CA GLY A 254 4.75 26.34 -0.82
C GLY A 254 5.44 25.81 0.44
N ARG A 255 4.89 24.76 1.04
CA ARG A 255 5.51 24.06 2.18
C ARG A 255 6.48 22.99 1.69
N TYR A 256 7.67 22.92 2.26
CA TYR A 256 8.71 21.97 1.85
C TYR A 256 9.58 21.50 3.02
N GLY A 257 10.11 20.29 2.92
CA GLY A 257 11.09 19.74 3.87
C GLY A 257 12.51 20.23 3.62
N VAL A 258 13.20 20.65 4.68
CA VAL A 258 14.64 20.97 4.69
C VAL A 258 15.39 20.16 5.74
N ALA A 259 16.68 19.96 5.54
CA ALA A 259 17.54 19.34 6.52
C ALA A 259 17.78 20.30 7.71
N ALA A 260 17.35 19.92 8.91
CA ALA A 260 17.64 20.63 10.17
C ALA A 260 19.06 20.36 10.69
N SER A 261 19.65 19.23 10.28
CA SER A 261 21.00 18.79 10.61
C SER A 261 21.55 17.95 9.45
N PRO A 262 22.85 17.65 9.39
CA PRO A 262 23.40 16.85 8.30
C PRO A 262 22.70 15.49 8.16
N ILE A 263 22.20 15.22 6.95
CA ILE A 263 21.60 13.95 6.56
C ILE A 263 22.61 13.22 5.68
N ARG A 264 22.92 11.98 6.02
CA ARG A 264 23.82 11.14 5.25
C ARG A 264 23.02 10.17 4.39
N VAL A 265 23.64 9.71 3.31
CA VAL A 265 23.10 8.61 2.51
C VAL A 265 22.79 7.42 3.41
N GLY A 266 21.59 6.84 3.28
CA GLY A 266 21.09 5.69 4.04
C GLY A 266 20.23 6.03 5.26
N ASP A 267 20.28 7.28 5.75
CA ASP A 267 19.46 7.74 6.87
C ASP A 267 17.95 7.53 6.58
N VAL A 268 17.21 6.98 7.56
CA VAL A 268 15.74 6.99 7.51
C VAL A 268 15.26 8.39 7.86
N ILE A 269 14.68 9.08 6.89
CA ILE A 269 14.20 10.44 7.07
C ILE A 269 12.71 10.50 7.40
N ALA A 270 11.92 9.49 7.03
CA ALA A 270 10.52 9.38 7.38
C ALA A 270 10.03 7.92 7.48
N VAL A 271 9.10 7.67 8.40
CA VAL A 271 8.27 6.45 8.46
C VAL A 271 6.82 6.92 8.59
N ASP A 272 6.09 6.93 7.48
CA ASP A 272 4.77 7.54 7.39
C ASP A 272 3.69 6.48 7.17
N ALA A 273 2.75 6.41 8.13
CA ALA A 273 1.54 5.62 7.96
C ALA A 273 0.52 6.47 7.17
N PRO A 274 -0.24 5.87 6.24
CA PRO A 274 -1.19 6.61 5.45
C PRO A 274 -2.35 7.09 6.34
N TYR A 275 -2.92 8.27 6.03
CA TYR A 275 -4.23 8.66 6.58
C TYR A 275 -5.32 7.68 6.12
N ALA A 276 -5.26 7.33 4.83
CA ALA A 276 -6.06 6.28 4.21
C ALA A 276 -5.25 5.60 3.10
N SER A 277 -5.47 4.31 2.88
CA SER A 277 -4.91 3.53 1.77
C SER A 277 -5.98 2.63 1.15
N VAL A 278 -5.86 2.37 -0.15
CA VAL A 278 -6.73 1.47 -0.91
C VAL A 278 -5.92 0.54 -1.79
N MET A 279 -6.30 -0.73 -1.79
CA MET A 279 -5.70 -1.74 -2.65
C MET A 279 -6.25 -1.65 -4.06
N ASN A 280 -5.41 -1.84 -5.06
CA ASN A 280 -5.83 -1.99 -6.45
C ASN A 280 -6.78 -3.21 -6.56
N PRO A 281 -7.97 -3.06 -7.17
CA PRO A 281 -8.92 -4.17 -7.33
C PRO A 281 -8.35 -5.44 -7.97
N GLU A 282 -7.34 -5.33 -8.84
CA GLU A 282 -6.66 -6.49 -9.44
C GLU A 282 -5.90 -7.35 -8.41
N LYS A 283 -5.68 -6.82 -7.21
CA LYS A 283 -4.95 -7.48 -6.12
C LYS A 283 -5.87 -8.09 -5.06
N PHE A 284 -7.18 -7.84 -5.09
CA PHE A 284 -8.12 -8.30 -4.05
C PHE A 284 -8.12 -9.81 -3.79
N SER A 285 -7.84 -10.61 -4.82
CA SER A 285 -7.75 -12.08 -4.71
C SER A 285 -6.38 -12.59 -4.30
N THR A 286 -5.35 -11.74 -4.33
CA THR A 286 -3.94 -12.14 -4.15
C THR A 286 -3.32 -11.62 -2.86
N HIS A 287 -3.87 -10.53 -2.30
CA HIS A 287 -3.33 -9.87 -1.12
C HIS A 287 -4.41 -9.67 -0.08
N CYS A 288 -3.99 -9.63 1.19
CA CYS A 288 -4.84 -9.27 2.30
C CYS A 288 -5.32 -7.84 2.10
N HIS A 289 -6.64 -7.65 1.96
CA HIS A 289 -7.25 -6.35 1.69
C HIS A 289 -6.98 -5.30 2.80
N HIS A 290 -6.53 -5.73 3.98
CA HIS A 290 -6.18 -4.85 5.09
C HIS A 290 -4.69 -4.53 5.21
N CYS A 291 -3.81 -5.54 5.19
CA CYS A 291 -2.38 -5.34 5.48
C CYS A 291 -1.46 -5.43 4.25
N TYR A 292 -2.02 -5.68 3.06
CA TYR A 292 -1.30 -5.76 1.79
C TYR A 292 -0.30 -6.93 1.68
N GLN A 293 -0.21 -7.80 2.68
CA GLN A 293 0.55 -9.04 2.59
C GLN A 293 -0.06 -9.98 1.54
N ILE A 294 0.77 -10.65 0.74
CA ILE A 294 0.32 -11.73 -0.14
C ILE A 294 -0.42 -12.81 0.65
N LEU A 295 -1.48 -13.37 0.08
CA LEU A 295 -2.22 -14.48 0.66
C LEU A 295 -1.68 -15.79 0.09
N GLU A 296 -1.04 -16.60 0.91
CA GLU A 296 -0.57 -17.91 0.45
C GLU A 296 -1.72 -18.93 0.38
N LEU A 297 -1.44 -20.06 -0.27
CA LEU A 297 -2.38 -21.18 -0.37
C LEU A 297 -2.81 -21.65 1.03
N GLY A 298 -4.10 -21.52 1.33
CA GLY A 298 -4.68 -21.88 2.62
C GLY A 298 -4.79 -20.74 3.65
N GLU A 299 -4.24 -19.55 3.38
CA GLU A 299 -4.37 -18.38 4.27
C GLU A 299 -5.61 -17.53 4.00
N VAL A 300 -6.35 -17.86 2.96
CA VAL A 300 -7.50 -17.08 2.49
C VAL A 300 -8.64 -17.15 3.53
N LEU A 301 -8.88 -16.03 4.22
CA LEU A 301 -10.08 -15.78 5.00
C LEU A 301 -10.96 -14.73 4.28
N PRO A 302 -12.11 -15.12 3.72
CA PRO A 302 -12.94 -14.19 2.96
C PRO A 302 -13.72 -13.24 3.87
N CYS A 303 -14.22 -12.16 3.28
CA CYS A 303 -15.29 -11.38 3.88
C CYS A 303 -16.52 -12.26 4.17
N SER A 304 -17.25 -11.92 5.24
CA SER A 304 -18.48 -12.62 5.63
C SER A 304 -19.67 -12.34 4.71
N HIS A 305 -19.61 -11.25 3.95
CA HIS A 305 -20.72 -10.75 3.13
C HIS A 305 -20.42 -10.85 1.63
N CYS A 306 -19.30 -10.29 1.16
CA CYS A 306 -18.89 -10.38 -0.24
C CYS A 306 -17.86 -11.49 -0.48
N ASP A 307 -17.68 -11.89 -1.73
CA ASP A 307 -16.65 -12.83 -2.20
C ASP A 307 -15.48 -12.12 -2.92
N LEU A 308 -15.43 -10.78 -2.87
CA LEU A 308 -14.46 -9.97 -3.62
C LEU A 308 -13.10 -9.88 -2.93
N VAL A 309 -13.09 -9.79 -1.59
CA VAL A 309 -11.87 -9.50 -0.82
C VAL A 309 -11.59 -10.59 0.21
N SER A 310 -10.30 -10.78 0.48
CA SER A 310 -9.80 -11.75 1.43
C SER A 310 -8.77 -11.14 2.39
N PHE A 311 -8.55 -11.81 3.51
CA PHE A 311 -7.70 -11.38 4.60
C PHE A 311 -6.78 -12.52 5.06
N CYS A 312 -5.60 -12.19 5.56
CA CYS A 312 -4.64 -13.18 6.07
C CYS A 312 -4.98 -13.67 7.49
N SER A 313 -5.85 -12.95 8.21
CA SER A 313 -6.19 -13.27 9.60
C SER A 313 -7.58 -12.75 9.97
N VAL A 314 -8.16 -13.35 11.02
CA VAL A 314 -9.41 -12.87 11.62
C VAL A 314 -9.27 -11.43 12.09
N ASN A 315 -8.11 -11.07 12.67
CA ASN A 315 -7.82 -9.70 13.09
C ASN A 315 -7.88 -8.71 11.91
N CYS A 316 -7.23 -9.03 10.77
CA CYS A 316 -7.29 -8.18 9.59
C CYS A 316 -8.71 -8.04 9.04
N ARG A 317 -9.48 -9.14 8.99
CA ARG A 317 -10.90 -9.10 8.58
C ARG A 317 -11.73 -8.22 9.49
N SER A 318 -11.62 -8.42 10.81
CA SER A 318 -12.40 -7.67 11.81
C SER A 318 -12.07 -6.18 11.77
N ARG A 319 -10.78 -5.82 11.76
CA ARG A 319 -10.35 -4.41 11.68
C ARG A 319 -10.80 -3.74 10.39
N ALA A 320 -10.71 -4.44 9.25
CA ALA A 320 -11.23 -3.90 7.99
C ALA A 320 -12.74 -3.66 8.06
N MET A 321 -13.51 -4.63 8.56
CA MET A 321 -14.96 -4.49 8.73
C MET A 321 -15.33 -3.33 9.66
N GLU A 322 -14.64 -3.19 10.78
CA GLU A 322 -14.86 -2.14 11.77
C GLU A 322 -14.56 -0.74 11.21
N ILE A 323 -13.44 -0.60 10.50
CA ILE A 323 -12.94 0.72 10.10
C ILE A 323 -13.60 1.20 8.81
N TYR A 324 -13.76 0.35 7.79
CA TYR A 324 -14.11 0.83 6.45
C TYR A 324 -14.93 -0.12 5.59
N HIS A 325 -14.76 -1.43 5.75
CA HIS A 325 -15.25 -2.40 4.78
C HIS A 325 -16.73 -2.64 4.96
N ALA A 326 -17.30 -2.43 6.15
CA ALA A 326 -18.75 -2.45 6.32
C ALA A 326 -19.46 -1.47 5.39
N ILE A 327 -18.89 -0.27 5.19
CA ILE A 327 -19.42 0.76 4.27
C ILE A 327 -19.11 0.41 2.81
N GLU A 328 -17.90 -0.06 2.52
CA GLU A 328 -17.53 -0.33 1.12
C GLU A 328 -18.04 -1.65 0.55
N CYS A 329 -18.21 -2.68 1.38
CA CYS A 329 -18.62 -4.01 0.97
C CYS A 329 -19.84 -4.03 0.03
N PRO A 330 -20.95 -3.31 0.30
CA PRO A 330 -22.10 -3.28 -0.61
C PRO A 330 -21.79 -2.64 -1.98
N ILE A 331 -20.87 -1.68 -2.04
CA ILE A 331 -20.64 -0.86 -3.24
C ILE A 331 -19.37 -1.23 -4.00
N LEU A 332 -18.52 -2.10 -3.47
CA LEU A 332 -17.21 -2.39 -4.05
C LEU A 332 -17.29 -2.97 -5.47
N SER A 333 -18.29 -3.82 -5.75
CA SER A 333 -18.58 -4.34 -7.09
C SER A 333 -19.01 -3.22 -8.06
N CYS A 334 -19.84 -2.29 -7.59
CA CYS A 334 -20.28 -1.13 -8.34
C CYS A 334 -19.09 -0.21 -8.68
N LEU A 335 -18.21 0.07 -7.71
CA LEU A 335 -16.99 0.86 -7.95
C LEU A 335 -16.08 0.18 -9.00
N TYR A 336 -15.93 -1.14 -8.93
CA TYR A 336 -15.15 -1.90 -9.91
C TYR A 336 -15.77 -1.84 -11.31
N ALA A 337 -17.08 -2.08 -11.43
CA ALA A 337 -17.80 -2.00 -12.69
C ALA A 337 -17.85 -0.57 -13.27
N ALA A 338 -17.75 0.45 -12.42
CA ALA A 338 -17.69 1.85 -12.83
C ALA A 338 -16.42 2.17 -13.62
N GLY A 339 -15.33 1.41 -13.43
CA GLY A 339 -14.06 1.63 -14.12
C GLY A 339 -13.31 2.87 -13.65
N ILE A 340 -13.59 3.33 -12.42
CA ILE A 340 -12.99 4.53 -11.84
C ILE A 340 -11.53 4.30 -11.42
N SER A 341 -10.75 5.38 -11.38
CA SER A 341 -9.35 5.35 -10.97
C SER A 341 -9.17 5.03 -9.48
N ILE A 342 -7.96 4.61 -9.11
CA ILE A 342 -7.60 4.33 -7.71
C ILE A 342 -7.77 5.54 -6.78
N ILE A 343 -7.63 6.77 -7.30
CA ILE A 343 -7.83 7.99 -6.50
C ILE A 343 -9.30 8.19 -6.11
N CYS A 344 -10.26 7.70 -6.90
CA CYS A 344 -11.67 7.72 -6.54
C CYS A 344 -11.98 6.75 -5.39
N TYR A 345 -11.39 5.55 -5.42
CA TYR A 345 -11.46 4.60 -4.29
C TYR A 345 -10.87 5.25 -3.02
N LEU A 346 -9.73 5.91 -3.15
CA LEU A 346 -9.05 6.55 -2.02
C LEU A 346 -9.86 7.71 -1.44
N SER A 347 -10.49 8.55 -2.29
CA SER A 347 -11.40 9.62 -1.85
C SER A 347 -12.58 9.06 -1.04
N LEU A 348 -13.21 7.99 -1.54
CA LEU A 348 -14.30 7.33 -0.81
C LEU A 348 -13.82 6.72 0.52
N ARG A 349 -12.65 6.06 0.52
CA ARG A 349 -12.03 5.49 1.73
C ARG A 349 -11.76 6.56 2.77
N MET A 350 -11.27 7.73 2.38
CA MET A 350 -10.98 8.86 3.30
C MET A 350 -12.23 9.32 4.07
N ILE A 351 -13.43 9.11 3.51
CA ILE A 351 -14.71 9.32 4.19
C ILE A 351 -15.14 8.07 4.96
N ALA A 352 -15.07 6.88 4.34
CA ALA A 352 -15.58 5.64 4.92
C ALA A 352 -14.90 5.19 6.22
N ILE A 353 -13.69 5.70 6.52
CA ILE A 353 -12.94 5.39 7.76
C ILE A 353 -13.51 6.08 9.02
N HIS A 354 -14.44 7.02 8.87
CA HIS A 354 -15.10 7.72 9.97
C HIS A 354 -16.61 7.84 9.75
N PRO A 355 -17.43 7.91 10.81
CA PRO A 355 -18.87 8.16 10.67
C PRO A 355 -19.15 9.61 10.22
N PRO A 356 -20.34 9.92 9.67
CA PRO A 356 -20.69 11.28 9.26
C PRO A 356 -20.51 12.33 10.35
N SER A 357 -20.81 11.98 11.62
CA SER A 357 -20.69 12.87 12.77
C SER A 357 -19.27 13.42 12.97
N PHE A 358 -18.24 12.60 12.72
CA PHE A 358 -16.85 13.04 12.80
C PHE A 358 -16.58 14.23 11.88
N PHE A 359 -17.05 14.17 10.63
CA PHE A 359 -16.83 15.24 9.67
C PHE A 359 -17.65 16.49 9.98
N MET A 360 -18.82 16.32 10.60
CA MET A 360 -19.60 17.46 11.10
C MET A 360 -18.87 18.18 12.24
N ASP A 361 -18.24 17.44 13.16
CA ASP A 361 -17.45 18.01 14.26
C ASP A 361 -16.16 18.70 13.76
N VAL A 362 -15.60 18.22 12.66
CA VAL A 362 -14.43 18.81 12.01
C VAL A 362 -14.76 20.11 11.26
N ARG A 363 -15.97 20.25 10.70
CA ARG A 363 -16.40 21.40 9.90
C ARG A 363 -16.05 22.76 10.51
N PRO A 364 -16.42 23.08 11.78
CA PRO A 364 -16.08 24.38 12.36
C PRO A 364 -14.57 24.62 12.49
N VAL A 365 -13.78 23.55 12.70
CA VAL A 365 -12.31 23.64 12.82
C VAL A 365 -11.64 23.97 11.48
N ILE A 366 -12.25 23.53 10.38
CA ILE A 366 -11.83 23.90 9.02
C ILE A 366 -12.24 25.33 8.70
N GLU A 367 -13.50 25.67 8.95
CA GLU A 367 -14.07 26.99 8.63
C GLU A 367 -13.46 28.11 9.49
N GLN A 368 -12.97 27.79 10.70
CA GLN A 368 -12.40 28.75 11.65
C GLN A 368 -10.99 28.32 12.09
N PRO A 369 -9.93 28.73 11.36
CA PRO A 369 -8.54 28.35 11.66
C PRO A 369 -8.08 28.69 13.08
N GLU A 370 -8.67 29.70 13.73
CA GLU A 370 -8.36 30.06 15.13
C GLU A 370 -8.72 28.94 16.13
N LEU A 371 -9.69 28.08 15.81
CA LEU A 371 -10.05 26.93 16.64
C LEU A 371 -8.94 25.87 16.65
N GLN A 372 -8.14 25.78 15.59
CA GLN A 372 -7.01 24.84 15.54
C GLN A 372 -5.94 25.17 16.59
N LYS A 373 -5.80 26.44 16.97
CA LYS A 373 -4.84 26.91 17.98
C LYS A 373 -5.35 26.79 19.42
N LYS A 374 -6.67 26.75 19.62
CA LYS A 374 -7.32 26.85 20.94
C LYS A 374 -7.94 25.54 21.43
N ALA A 375 -8.31 24.63 20.52
CA ALA A 375 -9.01 23.40 20.88
C ALA A 375 -8.04 22.26 21.20
N ALA A 376 -8.36 21.49 22.25
CA ALA A 376 -7.75 20.18 22.48
C ALA A 376 -8.30 19.16 21.46
N LEU A 377 -7.82 19.25 20.21
CA LEU A 377 -8.26 18.37 19.12
C LEU A 377 -7.77 16.94 19.35
N SER A 378 -8.63 15.96 19.03
CA SER A 378 -8.23 14.55 18.99
C SER A 378 -7.15 14.33 17.93
N GLU A 379 -6.39 13.25 18.06
CA GLU A 379 -5.32 12.93 17.12
C GLU A 379 -5.84 12.68 15.70
N ASP A 380 -7.02 12.07 15.57
CA ASP A 380 -7.64 11.80 14.26
C ASP A 380 -8.11 13.10 13.58
N VAL A 381 -8.68 14.04 14.35
CA VAL A 381 -9.02 15.37 13.81
C VAL A 381 -7.75 16.10 13.35
N LYS A 382 -6.66 16.07 14.13
CA LYS A 382 -5.38 16.68 13.73
C LYS A 382 -4.84 16.07 12.44
N LYS A 383 -4.87 14.74 12.31
CA LYS A 383 -4.43 14.03 11.10
C LYS A 383 -5.29 14.38 9.88
N TYR A 384 -6.61 14.42 10.05
CA TYR A 384 -7.50 14.77 8.96
C TYR A 384 -7.32 16.22 8.53
N ILE A 385 -7.22 17.17 9.47
CA ILE A 385 -6.95 18.58 9.18
C ILE A 385 -5.66 18.75 8.38
N LYS A 386 -4.56 18.08 8.78
CA LYS A 386 -3.31 18.09 8.01
C LYS A 386 -3.51 17.61 6.57
N THR A 387 -4.28 16.53 6.41
CA THR A 387 -4.59 15.94 5.10
C THR A 387 -5.49 16.84 4.26
N TYR A 388 -6.50 17.48 4.85
CA TYR A 388 -7.43 18.40 4.20
C TYR A 388 -6.73 19.63 3.59
N HIS A 389 -5.67 20.10 4.26
CA HIS A 389 -4.87 21.24 3.83
C HIS A 389 -3.77 20.89 2.80
N LEU A 390 -3.73 19.65 2.29
CA LEU A 390 -2.86 19.33 1.15
C LEU A 390 -3.28 20.12 -0.10
N VAL A 391 -2.32 20.34 -1.00
CA VAL A 391 -2.49 21.23 -2.15
C VAL A 391 -3.50 20.66 -3.15
N THR A 392 -4.43 21.49 -3.62
CA THR A 392 -5.46 21.12 -4.62
C THR A 392 -5.26 21.77 -5.99
N HIS A 393 -4.45 22.85 -6.04
CA HIS A 393 -4.35 23.78 -7.17
C HIS A 393 -5.70 24.19 -7.78
N ASP A 394 -6.74 24.27 -6.95
CA ASP A 394 -8.11 24.64 -7.36
C ASP A 394 -8.16 25.92 -8.20
N THR A 395 -7.39 26.94 -7.85
CA THR A 395 -7.32 28.21 -8.59
C THR A 395 -6.76 28.11 -10.02
N LEU A 396 -6.00 27.06 -10.34
CA LEU A 396 -5.41 26.84 -11.67
C LEU A 396 -6.24 25.87 -12.54
N ARG A 397 -7.22 25.19 -11.95
CA ARG A 397 -7.99 24.15 -12.62
C ARG A 397 -9.01 24.75 -13.57
N ASN A 398 -9.08 24.22 -14.80
CA ASN A 398 -10.07 24.65 -15.79
C ASN A 398 -11.49 24.15 -15.45
N LYS A 399 -12.49 24.76 -16.09
CA LYS A 399 -13.91 24.59 -15.77
C LYS A 399 -14.42 23.19 -16.10
N GLU A 400 -13.95 22.63 -17.21
CA GLU A 400 -14.29 21.29 -17.69
C GLU A 400 -13.76 20.22 -16.73
N SER A 401 -12.51 20.37 -16.27
CA SER A 401 -11.91 19.52 -15.24
C SER A 401 -12.67 19.64 -13.92
N PHE A 402 -13.04 20.84 -13.49
CA PHE A 402 -13.87 21.02 -12.30
C PHE A 402 -15.23 20.31 -12.43
N PHE A 403 -15.89 20.44 -13.58
CA PHE A 403 -17.15 19.76 -13.83
C PHE A 403 -17.01 18.24 -13.72
N HIS A 404 -15.98 17.68 -14.35
CA HIS A 404 -15.68 16.25 -14.29
C HIS A 404 -15.45 15.77 -12.85
N VAL A 405 -14.59 16.44 -12.07
CA VAL A 405 -14.28 16.05 -10.70
C VAL A 405 -15.50 16.19 -9.78
N THR A 406 -16.31 17.23 -9.99
CA THR A 406 -17.57 17.44 -9.24
C THR A 406 -18.61 16.38 -9.57
N LEU A 407 -18.70 15.97 -10.84
CA LEU A 407 -19.57 14.87 -11.26
C LEU A 407 -19.16 13.54 -10.59
N MET A 408 -17.85 13.27 -10.51
CA MET A 408 -17.32 12.11 -9.79
C MET A 408 -17.64 12.18 -8.29
N ALA A 409 -17.50 13.34 -7.66
CA ALA A 409 -17.87 13.53 -6.25
C ALA A 409 -19.36 13.22 -6.00
N ASN A 410 -20.26 13.69 -6.87
CA ASN A 410 -21.69 13.36 -6.81
C ASN A 410 -21.95 11.85 -6.95
N PHE A 411 -21.22 11.18 -7.85
CA PHE A 411 -21.30 9.72 -8.01
C PHE A 411 -20.85 8.97 -6.75
N LEU A 412 -19.70 9.34 -6.17
CA LEU A 412 -19.19 8.74 -4.94
C LEU A 412 -20.12 9.00 -3.75
N LEU A 413 -20.73 10.20 -3.66
CA LEU A 413 -21.74 10.51 -2.65
C LEU A 413 -22.97 9.60 -2.80
N LYS A 414 -23.45 9.39 -4.03
CA LYS A 414 -24.53 8.43 -4.30
C LYS A 414 -24.16 7.01 -3.89
N CYS A 415 -22.93 6.56 -4.13
CA CYS A 415 -22.43 5.28 -3.63
C CYS A 415 -22.47 5.21 -2.09
N LEU A 416 -22.05 6.25 -1.38
CA LEU A 416 -22.13 6.29 0.10
C LEU A 416 -23.58 6.21 0.61
N LYS A 417 -24.53 6.89 -0.05
CA LYS A 417 -25.97 6.74 0.26
C LYS A 417 -26.43 5.30 0.09
N VAL A 418 -26.13 4.68 -1.06
CA VAL A 418 -26.49 3.28 -1.35
C VAL A 418 -25.87 2.30 -0.33
N ALA A 419 -24.66 2.57 0.13
CA ALA A 419 -24.00 1.80 1.18
C ALA A 419 -24.70 1.91 2.56
N GLY A 420 -25.53 2.93 2.76
CA GLY A 420 -26.18 3.23 4.05
C GLY A 420 -25.33 4.07 4.99
N TYR A 421 -24.34 4.81 4.47
CA TYR A 421 -23.41 5.62 5.27
C TYR A 421 -24.11 6.69 6.12
N PHE A 422 -25.21 7.25 5.61
CA PHE A 422 -26.01 8.29 6.28
C PHE A 422 -27.16 7.71 7.14
N GLY A 423 -27.21 6.39 7.34
CA GLY A 423 -28.30 5.71 8.04
C GLY A 423 -29.56 5.45 7.20
N THR A 424 -29.63 5.99 5.97
CA THR A 424 -30.66 5.68 4.97
C THR A 424 -30.01 5.19 3.68
N ARG A 425 -30.72 4.33 2.93
CA ARG A 425 -30.34 3.87 1.58
C ARG A 425 -31.23 4.46 0.49
N ASP A 426 -32.16 5.34 0.86
CA ASP A 426 -33.03 5.98 -0.11
C ASP A 426 -32.22 6.94 -0.99
N THR A 427 -32.39 6.79 -2.31
CA THR A 427 -31.75 7.63 -3.33
C THR A 427 -32.77 8.36 -4.20
N THR A 428 -34.06 8.28 -3.85
CA THR A 428 -35.14 8.95 -4.58
C THR A 428 -35.21 10.44 -4.25
N ASP A 429 -34.84 10.83 -3.02
CA ASP A 429 -34.72 12.24 -2.67
C ASP A 429 -33.45 12.85 -3.28
N LEU A 430 -33.68 13.76 -4.23
CA LEU A 430 -32.64 14.51 -4.90
C LEU A 430 -32.17 15.71 -4.06
N LYS A 431 -32.85 16.07 -2.97
CA LYS A 431 -32.36 17.11 -2.07
C LYS A 431 -31.29 16.55 -1.15
N PHE A 432 -30.18 17.26 -1.06
CA PHE A 432 -29.16 16.92 -0.08
C PHE A 432 -29.54 17.37 1.31
N SER A 433 -29.37 16.48 2.29
CA SER A 433 -29.30 16.86 3.70
C SER A 433 -28.04 17.70 3.97
N ASP A 434 -27.96 18.34 5.14
CA ASP A 434 -26.77 19.12 5.50
C ASP A 434 -25.50 18.26 5.56
N GLN A 435 -25.62 17.03 6.10
CA GLN A 435 -24.52 16.06 6.12
C GLN A 435 -24.09 15.64 4.72
N GLU A 436 -25.05 15.40 3.81
CA GLU A 436 -24.75 14.97 2.45
C GLU A 436 -24.05 16.08 1.65
N ARG A 437 -24.49 17.33 1.78
CA ARG A 437 -23.80 18.49 1.17
C ARG A 437 -22.37 18.59 1.65
N TRP A 438 -22.18 18.52 2.97
CA TRP A 438 -20.86 18.64 3.57
C TRP A 438 -19.93 17.49 3.14
N ILE A 439 -20.36 16.24 3.29
CA ILE A 439 -19.59 15.06 2.88
C ILE A 439 -19.30 15.05 1.38
N GLY A 440 -20.27 15.43 0.54
CA GLY A 440 -20.04 15.55 -0.89
C GLY A 440 -19.00 16.61 -1.24
N SER A 441 -19.01 17.75 -0.54
CA SER A 441 -17.98 18.78 -0.72
C SER A 441 -16.59 18.27 -0.29
N LEU A 442 -16.52 17.44 0.75
CA LEU A 442 -15.28 16.79 1.17
C LEU A 442 -14.78 15.77 0.14
N LEU A 443 -15.66 14.97 -0.47
CA LEU A 443 -15.29 14.07 -1.57
C LEU A 443 -14.69 14.85 -2.75
N LEU A 444 -15.30 15.99 -3.12
CA LEU A 444 -14.77 16.88 -4.16
C LEU A 444 -13.40 17.44 -3.75
N ARG A 445 -13.26 17.92 -2.51
CA ARG A 445 -11.97 18.39 -1.97
C ARG A 445 -10.90 17.31 -2.02
N HIS A 446 -11.24 16.08 -1.63
CA HIS A 446 -10.34 14.94 -1.63
C HIS A 446 -9.92 14.56 -3.05
N LEU A 447 -10.84 14.49 -4.01
CA LEU A 447 -10.47 14.21 -5.40
C LEU A 447 -9.48 15.25 -5.97
N GLN A 448 -9.66 16.53 -5.61
CA GLN A 448 -8.76 17.59 -6.03
C GLN A 448 -7.35 17.45 -5.44
N LEU A 449 -7.22 17.15 -4.14
CA LEU A 449 -5.90 16.99 -3.51
C LEU A 449 -5.22 15.67 -3.89
N LEU A 450 -5.98 14.60 -4.09
CA LEU A 450 -5.43 13.27 -4.37
C LEU A 450 -4.69 13.20 -5.70
N GLN A 451 -5.09 14.03 -6.67
CA GLN A 451 -4.37 14.17 -7.95
C GLN A 451 -2.89 14.52 -7.76
N PHE A 452 -2.55 15.27 -6.70
CA PHE A 452 -1.19 15.80 -6.50
C PHE A 452 -0.45 15.16 -5.33
N ASN A 453 -1.17 14.57 -4.37
CA ASN A 453 -0.59 14.15 -3.08
C ASN A 453 -0.76 12.65 -2.78
N ALA A 454 -1.42 11.89 -3.67
CA ALA A 454 -1.51 10.44 -3.50
C ALA A 454 -0.18 9.77 -3.89
N HIS A 455 0.24 8.76 -3.13
CA HIS A 455 1.41 7.96 -3.45
C HIS A 455 1.01 6.53 -3.74
N GLU A 456 1.64 5.94 -4.75
CA GLU A 456 1.60 4.50 -5.01
C GLU A 456 2.20 3.72 -3.83
N VAL A 457 1.50 2.67 -3.41
CA VAL A 457 2.00 1.55 -2.61
C VAL A 457 2.43 0.45 -3.57
N SER A 458 3.64 -0.07 -3.40
CA SER A 458 4.22 -1.03 -4.33
C SER A 458 4.90 -2.21 -3.65
N GLU A 459 5.18 -3.21 -4.46
CA GLU A 459 5.93 -4.41 -4.10
C GLU A 459 7.04 -4.68 -5.11
N LEU A 460 8.11 -5.33 -4.66
CA LEU A 460 9.15 -5.88 -5.53
C LEU A 460 8.84 -7.35 -5.81
N ARG A 461 8.78 -7.73 -7.09
CA ARG A 461 8.68 -9.13 -7.50
C ARG A 461 10.00 -9.63 -8.03
N MET A 462 10.41 -10.79 -7.54
CA MET A 462 11.65 -11.47 -7.89
C MET A 462 11.34 -12.89 -8.36
N ASP A 463 12.15 -13.45 -9.25
CA ASP A 463 11.88 -14.81 -9.74
C ASP A 463 12.17 -15.87 -8.67
N ARG A 464 13.19 -15.64 -7.85
CA ARG A 464 13.58 -16.50 -6.73
C ARG A 464 14.26 -15.70 -5.61
N PRO A 465 14.28 -16.20 -4.37
CA PRO A 465 14.99 -15.56 -3.26
C PRO A 465 16.45 -15.29 -3.58
N GLY A 466 16.95 -14.11 -3.20
CA GLY A 466 18.34 -13.71 -3.42
C GLY A 466 18.71 -13.34 -4.87
N CYS A 467 17.79 -13.41 -5.84
CA CYS A 467 18.08 -13.11 -7.25
C CYS A 467 17.46 -11.78 -7.69
N MET A 468 18.29 -10.75 -7.82
CA MET A 468 17.85 -9.40 -8.23
C MET A 468 17.66 -9.28 -9.76
N GLU A 469 18.20 -10.21 -10.54
CA GLU A 469 18.00 -10.26 -11.99
C GLU A 469 16.51 -10.39 -12.33
N GLY A 470 16.04 -9.61 -13.32
CA GLY A 470 14.63 -9.59 -13.71
C GLY A 470 13.65 -8.94 -12.72
N ALA A 471 14.11 -8.53 -11.52
CA ALA A 471 13.24 -7.98 -10.49
C ALA A 471 12.54 -6.68 -10.92
N LYS A 472 11.23 -6.58 -10.65
CA LYS A 472 10.37 -5.46 -11.08
C LYS A 472 9.46 -5.00 -9.95
N THR A 473 9.19 -3.70 -9.92
CA THR A 473 8.20 -3.10 -9.02
C THR A 473 6.80 -3.24 -9.61
N PHE A 474 5.83 -3.59 -8.78
CA PHE A 474 4.42 -3.70 -9.15
C PHE A 474 3.54 -2.83 -8.26
N PHE A 475 2.53 -2.23 -8.89
CA PHE A 475 1.53 -1.41 -8.22
C PHE A 475 0.59 -2.27 -7.39
N LEU A 476 0.51 -2.01 -6.08
CA LEU A 476 -0.40 -2.67 -5.14
C LEU A 476 -1.63 -1.86 -4.80
N GLY A 477 -1.53 -0.53 -4.81
CA GLY A 477 -2.59 0.37 -4.36
C GLY A 477 -2.07 1.78 -4.17
N ALA A 478 -2.88 2.65 -3.58
CA ALA A 478 -2.51 4.05 -3.32
C ALA A 478 -2.85 4.46 -1.90
N GLY A 479 -2.12 5.44 -1.36
CA GLY A 479 -2.39 6.03 -0.05
C GLY A 479 -2.06 7.51 0.04
N VAL A 480 -2.59 8.16 1.06
CA VAL A 480 -2.30 9.58 1.36
C VAL A 480 -1.36 9.68 2.55
N TYR A 481 -0.16 10.20 2.31
CA TYR A 481 0.92 10.28 3.28
C TYR A 481 1.22 11.76 3.55
N SER A 482 0.44 12.34 4.46
CA SER A 482 0.46 13.79 4.72
C SER A 482 1.84 14.34 5.09
N THR A 483 2.74 13.51 5.64
CA THR A 483 4.10 13.91 5.97
C THR A 483 4.98 13.93 4.73
N VAL A 484 5.02 12.82 4.00
CA VAL A 484 5.92 12.67 2.85
C VAL A 484 5.50 13.56 1.68
N ALA A 485 4.21 13.90 1.57
CA ALA A 485 3.71 14.88 0.60
C ALA A 485 4.33 16.29 0.74
N LEU A 486 5.03 16.58 1.85
CA LEU A 486 5.78 17.83 2.06
C LEU A 486 7.20 17.80 1.45
N LEU A 487 7.63 16.69 0.84
CA LEU A 487 8.91 16.63 0.13
C LEU A 487 8.70 17.03 -1.34
N ASN A 488 9.23 18.20 -1.69
CA ASN A 488 9.12 18.75 -3.05
C ASN A 488 9.98 17.99 -4.06
N HIS A 489 9.69 18.24 -5.34
CA HIS A 489 10.32 17.55 -6.46
C HIS A 489 11.77 18.00 -6.75
N SER A 490 12.62 17.03 -7.10
CA SER A 490 13.85 17.24 -7.87
C SER A 490 14.01 16.18 -8.98
N CYS A 491 14.55 16.57 -10.14
CA CYS A 491 14.88 15.63 -11.21
C CYS A 491 16.08 14.74 -10.86
N GLU A 492 16.90 15.13 -9.88
CA GLU A 492 17.92 14.31 -9.22
C GLU A 492 17.31 13.80 -7.91
N PRO A 493 17.04 12.49 -7.78
CA PRO A 493 16.40 11.94 -6.60
C PRO A 493 17.25 12.10 -5.34
N GLY A 494 16.70 12.75 -4.32
CA GLY A 494 17.33 12.87 -3.01
C GLY A 494 17.02 11.71 -2.07
N VAL A 495 15.88 11.06 -2.28
CA VAL A 495 15.33 10.03 -1.39
C VAL A 495 14.73 8.88 -2.18
N ILE A 496 14.61 7.72 -1.53
CA ILE A 496 13.91 6.55 -2.05
C ILE A 496 12.90 6.05 -1.02
N ARG A 497 11.76 5.56 -1.50
CA ARG A 497 10.72 4.94 -0.70
C ARG A 497 10.63 3.43 -0.92
N HIS A 498 10.33 2.71 0.15
CA HIS A 498 9.86 1.32 0.12
C HIS A 498 8.69 1.18 1.10
N PHE A 499 7.91 0.11 0.96
CA PHE A 499 6.69 -0.09 1.72
C PHE A 499 6.76 -1.34 2.57
N ILE A 500 6.25 -1.27 3.80
CA ILE A 500 6.00 -2.42 4.66
C ILE A 500 4.49 -2.48 4.90
N GLY A 501 3.80 -3.41 4.24
CA GLY A 501 2.36 -3.32 4.05
C GLY A 501 2.03 -2.03 3.29
N ASP A 502 1.27 -1.14 3.93
CA ASP A 502 0.95 0.20 3.41
C ASP A 502 1.73 1.32 4.11
N VAL A 503 2.68 1.02 5.01
CA VAL A 503 3.52 2.04 5.66
C VAL A 503 4.69 2.41 4.75
N MET A 504 4.87 3.70 4.48
CA MET A 504 5.97 4.20 3.66
C MET A 504 7.21 4.45 4.52
N VAL A 505 8.35 3.93 4.09
CA VAL A 505 9.66 4.22 4.69
C VAL A 505 10.53 4.93 3.67
N VAL A 506 10.97 6.14 4.02
CA VAL A 506 11.76 7.02 3.15
C VAL A 506 13.19 7.10 3.65
N ARG A 507 14.15 6.79 2.77
CA ARG A 507 15.59 6.83 3.05
C ARG A 507 16.29 7.83 2.15
N ALA A 508 17.26 8.55 2.69
CA ALA A 508 18.12 9.41 1.90
C ALA A 508 19.01 8.56 0.97
N ILE A 509 19.07 8.92 -0.31
CA ILE A 509 20.05 8.39 -1.29
C ILE A 509 20.99 9.50 -1.77
N LYS A 510 21.00 10.62 -1.05
CA LYS A 510 21.86 11.76 -1.23
C LYS A 510 22.17 12.40 0.12
N SER A 511 23.35 12.98 0.28
CA SER A 511 23.67 13.77 1.48
C SER A 511 23.05 15.16 1.42
N PHE A 512 22.58 15.67 2.55
CA PHE A 512 22.03 17.02 2.68
C PHE A 512 22.69 17.79 3.81
N GLN A 513 23.08 19.02 3.53
CA GLN A 513 23.56 19.97 4.53
C GLN A 513 22.40 20.72 5.19
N PRO A 514 22.59 21.25 6.42
CA PRO A 514 21.55 22.05 7.08
C PRO A 514 21.04 23.18 6.17
N GLY A 515 19.72 23.31 6.08
CA GLY A 515 19.02 24.27 5.22
C GLY A 515 18.81 23.82 3.78
N GLU A 516 19.39 22.70 3.34
CA GLU A 516 19.11 22.16 2.00
C GLU A 516 17.74 21.49 1.94
N MET A 517 17.02 21.71 0.83
CA MET A 517 15.73 21.07 0.58
C MET A 517 15.90 19.57 0.38
N VAL A 518 15.21 18.79 1.21
CA VAL A 518 15.13 17.34 1.08
C VAL A 518 14.01 17.04 0.09
N ASN A 519 14.40 16.47 -1.05
CA ASN A 519 13.53 16.36 -2.22
C ASN A 519 13.26 14.90 -2.61
N GLU A 520 12.07 14.67 -3.14
CA GLU A 520 11.65 13.43 -3.77
C GLU A 520 11.63 13.56 -5.29
N ASN A 521 11.59 12.45 -6.01
CA ASN A 521 11.36 12.44 -7.45
C ASN A 521 9.90 12.04 -7.77
N TYR A 522 9.23 12.85 -8.59
CA TYR A 522 7.81 12.69 -8.94
C TYR A 522 7.62 11.94 -10.27
N GLY A 523 8.65 11.21 -10.71
CA GLY A 523 8.66 10.39 -11.93
C GLY A 523 9.77 10.74 -12.92
N PRO A 524 9.87 11.99 -13.44
CA PRO A 524 10.88 12.31 -14.44
C PRO A 524 12.26 12.47 -13.80
N ILE A 525 13.21 11.62 -14.19
CA ILE A 525 14.62 11.65 -13.76
C ILE A 525 15.52 12.19 -14.88
N PHE A 526 16.53 12.99 -14.51
CA PHE A 526 17.43 13.62 -15.49
C PHE A 526 18.31 12.63 -16.26
N THR A 527 18.57 11.46 -15.70
CA THR A 527 19.41 10.42 -16.29
C THR A 527 18.80 9.79 -17.53
N GLN A 528 17.47 9.84 -17.67
CA GLN A 528 16.71 9.16 -18.71
C GLN A 528 15.96 10.11 -19.65
N LYS A 529 15.54 11.28 -19.18
CA LYS A 529 14.71 12.22 -19.96
C LYS A 529 15.35 13.59 -20.04
N ARG A 530 15.27 14.25 -21.20
CA ARG A 530 15.77 15.60 -21.43
C ARG A 530 14.99 16.65 -20.64
N ARG A 531 15.63 17.79 -20.36
CA ARG A 531 15.05 18.89 -19.57
C ARG A 531 13.64 19.29 -20.01
N VAL A 532 13.45 19.49 -21.31
CA VAL A 532 12.17 19.93 -21.88
C VAL A 532 11.06 18.91 -21.59
N ASP A 533 11.33 17.62 -21.76
CA ASP A 533 10.33 16.57 -21.53
C ASP A 533 10.01 16.41 -20.04
N ARG A 534 11.02 16.55 -19.17
CA ARG A 534 10.81 16.53 -17.71
C ARG A 534 9.95 17.70 -17.28
N GLN A 535 10.26 18.92 -17.72
CA GLN A 535 9.50 20.12 -17.37
C GLN A 535 8.06 20.05 -17.91
N ARG A 536 7.88 19.63 -19.17
CA ARG A 536 6.55 19.40 -19.75
C ARG A 536 5.75 18.42 -18.90
N SER A 537 6.32 17.26 -18.60
CA SER A 537 5.64 16.21 -17.85
C SER A 537 5.27 16.60 -16.42
N LEU A 538 6.08 17.42 -15.75
CA LEU A 538 5.77 17.98 -14.42
C LEU A 538 4.71 19.08 -14.52
N LYS A 539 4.80 19.93 -15.54
CA LYS A 539 3.84 20.99 -15.79
C LYS A 539 2.45 20.45 -16.10
N ASP A 540 2.35 19.35 -16.84
CA ASP A 540 1.07 18.74 -17.18
C ASP A 540 0.43 18.04 -15.97
N ARG A 541 1.23 17.34 -15.15
CA ARG A 541 0.72 16.50 -14.04
C ARG A 541 0.61 17.21 -12.70
N TYR A 542 1.56 18.11 -12.40
CA TYR A 542 1.71 18.78 -11.09
C TYR A 542 1.66 20.31 -11.19
N TRP A 543 1.51 20.88 -12.39
CA TRP A 543 1.23 22.30 -12.63
C TRP A 543 2.30 23.27 -12.10
N PHE A 544 3.57 22.86 -12.15
CA PHE A 544 4.71 23.73 -11.81
C PHE A 544 5.88 23.56 -12.80
N ASP A 545 6.74 24.59 -12.87
CA ASP A 545 7.99 24.55 -13.63
C ASP A 545 9.17 24.19 -12.73
N CYS A 546 9.80 23.04 -12.97
CA CYS A 546 10.92 22.56 -12.16
C CYS A 546 12.20 23.39 -12.35
N ARG A 547 12.80 23.80 -11.22
CA ARG A 547 14.03 24.62 -11.13
C ARG A 547 15.15 23.95 -10.34
N CYS A 548 15.15 22.61 -10.25
CA CYS A 548 16.26 21.88 -9.63
C CYS A 548 17.56 22.01 -10.45
N ASN A 549 18.71 21.72 -9.84
CA ASN A 549 20.03 21.81 -10.49
C ASN A 549 20.08 21.12 -11.87
N PRO A 550 19.59 19.88 -12.05
CA PRO A 550 19.52 19.25 -13.38
C PRO A 550 18.75 20.03 -14.44
N CYS A 551 17.76 20.83 -14.04
CA CYS A 551 16.98 21.68 -14.95
C CYS A 551 17.66 23.04 -15.19
N THR A 552 18.21 23.68 -14.15
CA THR A 552 18.85 25.00 -14.29
C THR A 552 20.17 24.92 -15.04
N GLU A 553 20.95 23.86 -14.81
CA GLU A 553 22.27 23.65 -15.40
C GLU A 553 22.21 22.75 -16.65
N ASN A 554 21.03 22.28 -17.04
CA ASN A 554 20.82 21.40 -18.20
C ASN A 554 21.76 20.18 -18.19
N TRP A 555 21.76 19.43 -17.08
CA TRP A 555 22.64 18.27 -16.92
C TRP A 555 22.46 17.22 -18.02
N PRO A 556 23.54 16.53 -18.43
CA PRO A 556 23.53 15.51 -19.47
C PRO A 556 22.74 14.26 -19.06
N LEU A 557 22.31 13.48 -20.06
CA LEU A 557 21.78 12.14 -19.81
C LEU A 557 22.90 11.20 -19.34
N ILE A 558 22.55 10.08 -18.72
CA ILE A 558 23.56 9.15 -18.17
C ILE A 558 24.52 8.60 -19.24
N GLY A 559 24.04 8.41 -20.47
CA GLY A 559 24.85 7.93 -21.59
C GLY A 559 25.75 8.99 -22.24
N GLU A 560 25.61 10.25 -21.83
CA GLU A 560 26.38 11.39 -22.35
C GLU A 560 27.44 11.88 -21.36
N MET A 561 27.46 11.32 -20.15
CA MET A 561 28.48 11.61 -19.15
C MET A 561 29.78 10.90 -19.53
N THR A 562 30.84 11.66 -19.77
CA THR A 562 32.19 11.13 -20.06
C THR A 562 33.06 11.14 -18.81
N GLU A 563 34.07 10.26 -18.81
CA GLU A 563 35.10 10.20 -17.76
C GLU A 563 36.31 11.11 -18.09
N GLU A 564 36.19 11.93 -19.13
CA GLU A 564 37.25 12.84 -19.60
C GLU A 564 37.50 14.00 -18.64
N ALA A 565 36.47 14.42 -17.90
CA ALA A 565 36.59 15.49 -16.93
C ALA A 565 35.76 15.21 -15.66
N LEU A 566 36.42 15.31 -14.50
CA LEU A 566 35.81 15.16 -13.19
C LEU A 566 35.66 16.51 -12.50
N CYS A 567 34.54 16.71 -11.81
CA CYS A 567 34.28 17.91 -11.03
C CYS A 567 34.57 17.66 -9.55
N PHE A 568 35.71 18.08 -9.05
CA PHE A 568 36.09 17.93 -7.63
C PHE A 568 35.53 19.05 -6.76
N ARG A 569 35.23 18.71 -5.50
CA ARG A 569 34.96 19.71 -4.45
C ARG A 569 36.24 20.42 -4.06
N CYS A 570 36.11 21.71 -3.75
CA CYS A 570 37.20 22.47 -3.18
C CYS A 570 37.52 22.00 -1.76
N ALA A 571 38.81 22.01 -1.40
CA ALA A 571 39.30 21.73 -0.05
C ALA A 571 38.75 22.73 0.99
N ASP A 572 38.38 23.95 0.58
CA ASP A 572 37.54 24.82 1.43
C ASP A 572 36.09 24.39 1.32
N ARG A 573 35.56 23.76 2.36
CA ARG A 573 34.15 23.33 2.43
C ARG A 573 33.15 24.50 2.35
N ARG A 574 33.59 25.74 2.56
CA ARG A 574 32.76 26.95 2.34
C ARG A 574 32.71 27.37 0.88
N CYS A 575 33.63 26.90 0.04
CA CYS A 575 33.65 27.16 -1.40
C CYS A 575 32.82 26.11 -2.12
N ARG A 576 31.77 26.55 -2.83
CA ARG A 576 30.87 25.67 -3.60
C ARG A 576 31.24 25.56 -5.09
N LYS A 577 32.33 26.20 -5.53
CA LYS A 577 32.73 26.16 -6.95
C LYS A 577 33.35 24.80 -7.29
N PRO A 578 32.82 24.06 -8.28
CA PRO A 578 33.43 22.81 -8.73
C PRO A 578 34.79 23.08 -9.40
N LEU A 579 35.73 22.17 -9.18
CA LEU A 579 37.05 22.15 -9.80
C LEU A 579 37.03 21.13 -10.93
N VAL A 580 36.97 21.59 -12.18
CA VAL A 580 37.00 20.70 -13.34
C VAL A 580 38.44 20.25 -13.59
N VAL A 581 38.66 18.94 -13.58
CA VAL A 581 39.96 18.29 -13.79
C VAL A 581 39.84 17.37 -14.99
N GLN A 582 40.71 17.53 -15.98
CA GLN A 582 40.78 16.59 -17.10
C GLN A 582 41.47 15.30 -16.65
N SER A 583 41.04 14.15 -17.14
CA SER A 583 41.58 12.85 -16.75
C SER A 583 43.05 12.65 -17.14
N ASP A 584 43.55 13.40 -18.12
CA ASP A 584 44.95 13.42 -18.57
C ASP A 584 45.84 14.41 -17.77
N THR A 585 45.30 15.08 -16.77
CA THR A 585 46.02 16.08 -15.97
C THR A 585 47.18 15.44 -15.18
N MET A 586 48.40 15.94 -15.41
CA MET A 586 49.61 15.53 -14.68
C MET A 586 49.92 16.44 -13.47
N THR A 587 49.12 17.49 -13.23
CA THR A 587 49.36 18.42 -12.12
C THR A 587 48.66 17.95 -10.84
N PRO A 588 49.39 17.64 -9.75
CA PRO A 588 48.78 17.15 -8.51
C PRO A 588 48.02 18.24 -7.73
N PHE A 589 48.27 19.51 -8.04
CA PHE A 589 47.66 20.65 -7.38
C PHE A 589 46.91 21.55 -8.36
N ILE A 590 45.68 21.91 -8.01
CA ILE A 590 44.89 22.88 -8.76
C ILE A 590 44.48 24.03 -7.85
N ILE A 591 44.71 25.25 -8.33
CA ILE A 591 44.26 26.46 -7.66
C ILE A 591 42.79 26.69 -7.97
N CYS A 592 41.95 26.78 -6.92
CA CYS A 592 40.54 27.06 -7.11
C CYS A 592 40.34 28.45 -7.76
N PRO A 593 39.61 28.57 -8.87
CA PRO A 593 39.44 29.86 -9.54
C PRO A 593 38.68 30.87 -8.68
N SER A 594 37.85 30.39 -7.74
CA SER A 594 37.04 31.22 -6.85
C SER A 594 37.76 31.62 -5.56
N CYS A 595 38.18 30.65 -4.72
CA CYS A 595 38.76 30.95 -3.41
C CYS A 595 40.29 31.03 -3.40
N LYS A 596 40.94 30.78 -4.54
CA LYS A 596 42.40 30.81 -4.75
C LYS A 596 43.22 29.84 -3.90
N LYS A 597 42.58 28.94 -3.13
CA LYS A 597 43.28 27.89 -2.39
C LYS A 597 43.79 26.79 -3.32
N SER A 598 44.94 26.23 -2.97
CA SER A 598 45.51 25.04 -3.61
C SER A 598 44.79 23.77 -3.15
N ASN A 599 44.48 22.89 -4.09
CA ASN A 599 43.74 21.64 -3.85
C ASN A 599 44.60 20.48 -4.35
N ASN A 600 44.90 19.53 -3.48
CA ASN A 600 45.62 18.30 -3.84
C ASN A 600 44.65 17.30 -4.47
N ILE A 601 44.64 17.23 -5.79
CA ILE A 601 43.75 16.35 -6.55
C ILE A 601 44.25 14.89 -6.52
N LEU A 602 45.56 14.67 -6.38
CA LEU A 602 46.13 13.31 -6.31
C LEU A 602 45.55 12.51 -5.14
N LYS A 603 45.39 13.14 -3.97
CA LYS A 603 44.75 12.52 -2.80
C LYS A 603 43.30 12.14 -3.09
N SER A 604 42.58 12.99 -3.82
CA SER A 604 41.20 12.74 -4.22
C SER A 604 41.10 11.60 -5.24
N LEU A 605 42.01 11.54 -6.22
CA LEU A 605 42.08 10.44 -7.19
C LEU A 605 42.39 9.09 -6.53
N GLN A 606 43.30 9.06 -5.56
CA GLN A 606 43.57 7.85 -4.76
C GLN A 606 42.31 7.39 -4.01
N ALA A 607 41.59 8.32 -3.38
CA ALA A 607 40.35 7.98 -2.68
C ALA A 607 39.23 7.51 -3.63
N LEU A 608 39.24 7.90 -4.91
CA LEU A 608 38.33 7.38 -5.93
C LEU A 608 38.68 5.94 -6.32
N GLN A 609 39.96 5.55 -6.37
CA GLN A 609 40.35 4.15 -6.61
C GLN A 609 39.77 3.22 -5.53
N ASP A 610 39.81 3.63 -4.26
CA ASP A 610 39.19 2.88 -3.15
C ASP A 610 37.66 2.70 -3.30
N THR A 611 37.00 3.59 -4.06
CA THR A 611 35.55 3.47 -4.30
C THR A 611 35.21 2.40 -5.32
N GLU A 612 36.11 2.12 -6.26
CA GLU A 612 35.94 1.07 -7.28
C GLU A 612 35.95 -0.32 -6.66
N GLU A 613 36.86 -0.59 -5.71
CA GLU A 613 36.91 -1.84 -4.96
C GLU A 613 35.61 -2.08 -4.19
N SER A 614 35.13 -1.06 -3.46
CA SER A 614 33.88 -1.16 -2.71
C SER A 614 32.66 -1.36 -3.61
N PHE A 615 32.65 -0.71 -4.78
CA PHE A 615 31.62 -0.86 -5.79
C PHE A 615 31.57 -2.27 -6.38
N ASN A 616 32.74 -2.85 -6.70
CA ASN A 616 32.86 -4.22 -7.20
C ASN A 616 32.45 -5.24 -6.13
N ARG A 617 32.87 -5.03 -4.88
CA ARG A 617 32.43 -5.85 -3.75
C ARG A 617 30.91 -5.82 -3.58
N GLY A 618 30.29 -4.66 -3.76
CA GLY A 618 28.83 -4.52 -3.76
C GLY A 618 28.15 -5.39 -4.81
N ASN A 619 28.72 -5.52 -6.02
CA ASN A 619 28.19 -6.40 -7.06
C ASN A 619 28.26 -7.87 -6.68
N GLU A 620 29.41 -8.33 -6.17
CA GLU A 620 29.55 -9.71 -5.71
C GLU A 620 28.53 -10.06 -4.63
N LEU A 621 28.25 -9.12 -3.73
CA LEU A 621 27.25 -9.30 -2.68
C LEU A 621 25.82 -9.37 -3.25
N ILE A 622 25.50 -8.62 -4.31
CA ILE A 622 24.22 -8.75 -5.03
C ILE A 622 24.11 -10.15 -5.66
N ASP A 623 25.18 -10.62 -6.31
CA ASP A 623 25.20 -11.94 -6.97
C ASP A 623 25.07 -13.09 -5.94
N GLN A 624 25.55 -12.87 -4.72
CA GLN A 624 25.40 -13.77 -3.57
C GLN A 624 24.03 -13.65 -2.88
N GLY A 625 23.17 -12.72 -3.28
CA GLY A 625 21.88 -12.44 -2.64
C GLY A 625 21.97 -11.69 -1.30
N ASN A 626 23.15 -11.19 -0.93
CA ASN A 626 23.36 -10.38 0.28
C ASN A 626 23.11 -8.89 -0.01
N PHE A 627 21.84 -8.53 -0.15
CA PHE A 627 21.43 -7.16 -0.47
C PHE A 627 21.73 -6.16 0.65
N ALA A 628 21.74 -6.60 1.91
CA ALA A 628 22.08 -5.74 3.04
C ALA A 628 23.55 -5.30 2.99
N GLY A 629 24.47 -6.26 2.76
CA GLY A 629 25.89 -5.96 2.57
C GLY A 629 26.14 -5.13 1.31
N ALA A 630 25.47 -5.46 0.20
CA ALA A 630 25.58 -4.68 -1.03
C ALA A 630 25.11 -3.22 -0.85
N LEU A 631 24.02 -3.01 -0.11
CA LEU A 631 23.53 -1.68 0.25
C LEU A 631 24.59 -0.93 1.05
N GLU A 632 25.18 -1.55 2.07
CA GLU A 632 26.24 -0.92 2.87
C GLU A 632 27.42 -0.47 2.01
N CYS A 633 27.91 -1.31 1.10
CA CYS A 633 28.96 -0.93 0.15
C CYS A 633 28.54 0.28 -0.70
N CYS A 634 27.31 0.27 -1.26
CA CYS A 634 26.82 1.40 -2.06
C CYS A 634 26.74 2.69 -1.24
N LEU A 635 26.27 2.63 0.00
CA LEU A 635 26.17 3.79 0.91
C LEU A 635 27.55 4.35 1.26
N GLN A 636 28.52 3.48 1.55
CA GLN A 636 29.91 3.88 1.83
C GLN A 636 30.56 4.53 0.60
N THR A 637 30.40 3.93 -0.58
CA THR A 637 30.89 4.50 -1.85
C THR A 637 30.26 5.86 -2.12
N MET A 638 28.93 5.98 -2.03
CA MET A 638 28.26 7.27 -2.23
C MET A 638 28.73 8.33 -1.24
N SER A 639 28.91 7.99 0.04
CA SER A 639 29.43 8.93 1.04
C SER A 639 30.82 9.44 0.68
N LYS A 640 31.73 8.57 0.25
CA LYS A 640 33.08 8.96 -0.19
C LYS A 640 33.03 9.84 -1.43
N LEU A 641 32.23 9.48 -2.42
CA LEU A 641 32.10 10.26 -3.64
C LEU A 641 31.47 11.64 -3.35
N ASP A 642 30.46 11.73 -2.48
CA ASP A 642 29.87 13.00 -2.02
C ASP A 642 30.90 13.91 -1.37
N ASP A 643 31.89 13.36 -0.66
CA ASP A 643 32.96 14.15 -0.03
C ASP A 643 33.97 14.69 -1.04
N ILE A 644 34.12 14.04 -2.21
CA ILE A 644 35.19 14.29 -3.18
C ILE A 644 34.68 15.06 -4.40
N LEU A 645 33.52 14.71 -4.95
CA LEU A 645 33.01 15.15 -6.24
C LEU A 645 31.78 16.07 -6.10
N CYS A 646 31.59 16.92 -7.11
CA CYS A 646 30.39 17.71 -7.34
C CYS A 646 29.52 17.06 -8.42
N PRO A 647 28.18 17.01 -8.25
CA PRO A 647 27.27 16.47 -9.26
C PRO A 647 27.25 17.31 -10.55
N PRO A 648 26.92 16.70 -11.70
CA PRO A 648 26.59 15.28 -11.89
C PRO A 648 27.84 14.40 -12.12
N TYR A 649 27.88 13.21 -11.53
CA TYR A 649 28.92 12.20 -11.77
C TYR A 649 28.30 10.80 -11.87
N ARG A 650 28.76 10.05 -12.88
CA ARG A 650 28.15 8.80 -13.34
C ARG A 650 28.16 7.70 -12.26
N ASP A 651 29.28 7.51 -11.59
CA ASP A 651 29.47 6.37 -10.66
C ASP A 651 28.55 6.44 -9.45
N TYR A 652 28.25 7.64 -8.97
CA TYR A 652 27.31 7.83 -7.88
C TYR A 652 25.89 7.55 -8.28
N ILE A 653 25.49 7.98 -9.48
CA ILE A 653 24.18 7.66 -10.01
C ILE A 653 24.03 6.14 -10.17
N GLN A 654 25.08 5.45 -10.63
CA GLN A 654 25.10 4.00 -10.68
C GLN A 654 24.99 3.37 -9.28
N CYS A 655 25.69 3.92 -8.27
CA CYS A 655 25.56 3.49 -6.88
C CYS A 655 24.15 3.76 -6.32
N GLN A 656 23.55 4.90 -6.62
CA GLN A 656 22.20 5.27 -6.21
C GLN A 656 21.18 4.27 -6.76
N GLU A 657 21.27 3.90 -8.04
CA GLU A 657 20.38 2.90 -8.63
C GLU A 657 20.54 1.51 -8.01
N ARG A 658 21.78 1.10 -7.67
CA ARG A 658 22.03 -0.16 -6.96
C ARG A 658 21.51 -0.13 -5.52
N ALA A 659 21.78 0.95 -4.79
CA ALA A 659 21.25 1.15 -3.45
C ALA A 659 19.73 1.16 -3.46
N ARG A 660 19.11 1.81 -4.44
CA ARG A 660 17.65 1.77 -4.66
C ARG A 660 17.15 0.34 -4.81
N ARG A 661 17.76 -0.48 -5.66
CA ARG A 661 17.36 -1.90 -5.82
C ARG A 661 17.47 -2.68 -4.52
N CYS A 662 18.55 -2.50 -3.76
CA CYS A 662 18.73 -3.16 -2.46
C CYS A 662 17.75 -2.64 -1.40
N ILE A 663 17.39 -1.36 -1.41
CA ILE A 663 16.41 -0.80 -0.47
C ILE A 663 15.01 -1.35 -0.74
N LEU A 664 14.64 -1.59 -2.01
CA LEU A 664 13.35 -2.18 -2.36
C LEU A 664 13.17 -3.59 -1.77
N THR A 665 14.26 -4.35 -1.54
CA THR A 665 14.16 -5.69 -0.90
C THR A 665 13.88 -5.63 0.59
N LEU A 666 13.94 -4.44 1.21
CA LEU A 666 13.58 -4.23 2.62
C LEU A 666 12.05 -4.06 2.81
N GLY A 667 11.30 -3.94 1.72
CA GLY A 667 9.86 -3.70 1.75
C GLY A 667 9.02 -4.94 1.44
N ASN A 668 7.87 -4.71 0.82
CA ASN A 668 7.00 -5.75 0.28
C ASN A 668 7.74 -6.50 -0.85
N VAL A 669 8.06 -7.77 -0.64
CA VAL A 669 8.75 -8.62 -1.61
C VAL A 669 7.95 -9.89 -1.84
N ILE A 670 7.83 -10.31 -3.11
CA ILE A 670 7.13 -11.53 -3.52
C ILE A 670 8.00 -12.30 -4.51
N TYR A 671 7.92 -13.64 -4.46
CA TYR A 671 8.61 -14.50 -5.39
C TYR A 671 7.66 -15.09 -6.45
N ALA A 672 8.13 -15.28 -7.68
CA ALA A 672 7.31 -15.80 -8.79
C ALA A 672 6.55 -17.12 -8.50
N PRO A 673 7.10 -18.09 -7.73
CA PRO A 673 6.36 -19.28 -7.32
C PRO A 673 5.11 -18.94 -6.47
N ASP A 674 5.18 -17.91 -5.64
CA ASP A 674 4.09 -17.48 -4.78
C ASP A 674 2.93 -16.93 -5.63
N VAL A 675 3.23 -16.17 -6.67
CA VAL A 675 2.22 -15.64 -7.60
C VAL A 675 1.53 -16.77 -8.39
N ALA A 676 2.28 -17.79 -8.78
CA ALA A 676 1.73 -18.95 -9.49
C ALA A 676 0.83 -19.80 -8.59
N ASN A 677 1.15 -19.92 -7.30
CA ASN A 677 0.36 -20.65 -6.30
C ASN A 677 -0.93 -19.92 -5.90
N VAL A 678 -0.99 -18.61 -6.08
CA VAL A 678 -2.18 -17.79 -5.78
C VAL A 678 -3.10 -17.62 -6.98
N ARG A 679 -2.56 -17.66 -8.22
CA ARG A 679 -3.33 -17.53 -9.47
C ARG A 679 -3.81 -18.84 -10.08
N ARG A 680 -3.31 -20.00 -9.64
CA ARG A 680 -3.70 -21.31 -10.15
C ARG A 680 -4.64 -22.03 -9.22
#